data_AF-A0A8T5QMY0-F1
#
_entry.id   AF-A0A8T5QMY0-F1
#
_cell.length_a   1.000
_cell.length_b   1.000
_cell.length_c   1.000
_cell.angle_alpha   90.00
_cell.angle_beta   90.00
_cell.angle_gamma   90.00
#
_symmetry.space_group_name_H-M   'P 1'
#
loop_
_entity.id
_entity.type
_entity.pdbx_description
1 polymer ?
#
loop_
_entity_poly.entity_id
_entity_poly.type
_entity_poly.pdbx_seq_one_letter_code
_entity_poly.pdbx_strand_id
1 'polypeptide(L)'
;MSFDELAQEMDKLLKSDLAKQEASPKAEEEPKAPEPAKQEPKKGFFGKMFKKKEKAPEPIKAPEMPEPPKFDAPKKKKEKKPERARDYLDERESTLAKKEKLLDELASALETKKKDIAKQEKELEKRKKEIDEMGRKLAKAEKVPAAKSAKGKEKALAKKEKILLKLEKALEKKRAKLTDEEHHLLEEKEQLKLFKTELSEKESLVRSQLATGAKAAGRGKEFKGLEKKAAMLDKLNKELEKKRAAMGNLEAALASKKEILDTKESELLRREKAIGAGFKQAEKKAGAVGKERLAMLKDIDSLSQKKNQLEADVKRASDHLKEVDKLVSAKEKELSIESKKKEFAKLQKKINDLNKKLDQRKLKIHQQEETLKSKRAELDSKEKELLAREKSFDDLKSQQAGEHKEYQQSVADISSDVARLREEKSMLDAQIARESQTLEELKNLAKEKEEEMEGFGKRERDMLLKEKTVADVQTTKDILAKKELDLKRIDDLLTKKQQLLEQKEKELTKRRETMEYELQKAEANKRIIYSEIKTRQAELADLTNLRDLRRKEVDESDTVLKEKEKELLETVKDLELDKELLDKKEDEIAATLRKIEDDKVLIEQKEEEIIQNVSMLEDLKEMLPKREEELKKMREEIEAYERALVDKERQLEKNYQKRLKELDKTKAKMEKTINSLEKKDAKIAAAKELRLSIAALENKLKKLDNQVTIKQSEVDGLDSQIMETTAEELDVERREKDLAEREEDLMEKEKELLAEQADVEAGDFKQYVEHELMKFEQPESVKLEHADDIYSMIDQARVLITMGKLNEARSIYAKIGNFYEQLDVIPSDKKRVYYAILELKTDIELAHLA
;
A
#
# COMPACT_ATOMS: atom_id res chain seq x y z
N MET A 1 7.65 -4.69 -58.33
CA MET A 1 7.68 -3.44 -57.55
C MET A 1 8.90 -3.47 -56.64
N SER A 2 9.59 -2.35 -56.45
CA SER A 2 10.70 -2.24 -55.49
C SER A 2 10.19 -1.83 -54.10
N PHE A 3 11.07 -1.91 -53.10
CA PHE A 3 10.75 -1.49 -51.72
C PHE A 3 10.41 0.02 -51.64
N ASP A 4 10.94 0.82 -52.55
CA ASP A 4 10.68 2.26 -52.64
C ASP A 4 9.25 2.59 -53.13
N GLU A 5 8.67 1.74 -53.98
CA GLU A 5 7.29 1.91 -54.44
C GLU A 5 6.29 1.65 -53.30
N LEU A 6 6.58 0.70 -52.41
CA LEU A 6 5.79 0.43 -51.21
C LEU A 6 5.86 1.59 -50.20
N ALA A 7 7.03 2.22 -50.06
CA ALA A 7 7.21 3.39 -49.19
C ALA A 7 6.44 4.62 -49.70
N GLN A 8 6.39 4.84 -51.02
CA GLN A 8 5.62 5.94 -51.62
C GLN A 8 4.09 5.74 -51.55
N GLU A 9 3.61 4.51 -51.40
CA GLU A 9 2.17 4.25 -51.18
C GLU A 9 1.75 4.52 -49.72
N MET A 10 2.58 4.16 -48.73
CA MET A 10 2.27 4.48 -47.33
C MET A 10 2.27 5.99 -47.02
N ASP A 11 3.18 6.77 -47.62
CA ASP A 11 3.24 8.23 -47.40
C ASP A 11 2.08 9.00 -48.06
N LYS A 12 1.34 8.37 -48.99
CA LYS A 12 0.08 8.91 -49.55
C LYS A 12 -1.13 8.65 -48.67
N LEU A 13 -1.16 7.53 -47.94
CA LEU A 13 -2.26 7.18 -47.02
C LEU A 13 -2.30 8.09 -45.77
N LEU A 14 -1.15 8.57 -45.29
CA LEU A 14 -1.07 9.44 -44.11
C LEU A 14 -1.48 10.91 -44.35
N LYS A 15 -1.77 11.31 -45.59
CA LYS A 15 -2.05 12.71 -45.97
C LYS A 15 -3.52 13.01 -46.28
N SER A 16 -4.46 12.09 -46.03
CA SER A 16 -5.88 12.24 -46.41
C SER A 16 -6.87 12.63 -45.30
N ASP A 17 -6.50 12.56 -44.01
CA ASP A 17 -7.46 12.61 -42.89
C ASP A 17 -7.66 13.98 -42.22
N LEU A 18 -7.20 15.09 -42.82
CA LEU A 18 -7.32 16.43 -42.24
C LEU A 18 -7.90 17.47 -43.21
N ALA A 19 -9.19 17.32 -43.52
CA ALA A 19 -10.01 18.39 -44.10
C ALA A 19 -11.50 18.24 -43.77
N LYS A 20 -11.98 18.95 -42.73
CA LYS A 20 -13.30 19.63 -42.61
C LYS A 20 -13.68 19.90 -41.14
N GLN A 21 -13.56 21.16 -40.69
CA GLN A 21 -14.73 22.04 -40.50
C GLN A 21 -14.30 23.44 -40.07
N GLU A 22 -14.80 24.44 -40.79
CA GLU A 22 -14.73 25.86 -40.43
C GLU A 22 -15.97 26.24 -39.59
N ALA A 23 -15.81 27.15 -38.62
CA ALA A 23 -16.75 28.26 -38.38
C ALA A 23 -16.28 29.17 -37.22
N SER A 24 -16.08 30.46 -37.53
CA SER A 24 -16.18 31.58 -36.57
C SER A 24 -17.64 32.13 -36.62
N PRO A 25 -18.13 33.12 -35.81
CA PRO A 25 -17.37 34.23 -35.20
C PRO A 25 -17.83 34.83 -33.82
N LYS A 26 -16.92 35.66 -33.24
CA LYS A 26 -17.12 36.95 -32.52
C LYS A 26 -17.89 37.14 -31.18
N ALA A 27 -17.33 38.09 -30.41
CA ALA A 27 -17.87 38.99 -29.36
C ALA A 27 -17.91 38.44 -27.91
N GLU A 28 -17.65 39.17 -26.81
CA GLU A 28 -17.17 40.51 -26.45
C GLU A 28 -16.99 40.54 -24.89
N GLU A 29 -16.52 41.65 -24.30
CA GLU A 29 -16.56 42.01 -22.85
C GLU A 29 -15.63 41.31 -21.80
N GLU A 30 -14.53 42.01 -21.47
CA GLU A 30 -14.07 42.25 -20.09
C GLU A 30 -15.04 43.24 -19.36
N PRO A 31 -14.98 43.58 -18.02
CA PRO A 31 -13.87 43.40 -17.05
C PRO A 31 -14.27 43.08 -15.56
N LYS A 32 -13.25 43.06 -14.67
CA LYS A 32 -13.20 43.45 -13.22
C LYS A 32 -12.97 42.37 -12.14
N ALA A 33 -11.92 42.62 -11.34
CA ALA A 33 -11.78 42.25 -9.92
C ALA A 33 -12.49 43.32 -9.02
N PRO A 34 -12.77 43.14 -7.69
CA PRO A 34 -11.83 42.63 -6.67
C PRO A 34 -12.39 41.81 -5.46
N GLU A 35 -11.44 41.42 -4.58
CA GLU A 35 -11.44 41.00 -3.15
C GLU A 35 -12.51 41.59 -2.15
N PRO A 36 -12.49 41.31 -0.81
CA PRO A 36 -12.45 40.03 -0.05
C PRO A 36 -13.31 40.01 1.27
N ALA A 37 -13.58 38.83 1.88
CA ALA A 37 -13.86 38.67 3.33
C ALA A 37 -13.73 37.19 3.76
N LYS A 38 -13.00 36.73 4.80
CA LYS A 38 -12.84 37.09 6.24
C LYS A 38 -13.91 36.56 7.21
N GLN A 39 -13.55 35.49 7.94
CA GLN A 39 -13.69 35.19 9.40
C GLN A 39 -14.20 33.75 9.66
N GLU A 40 -13.52 32.83 10.36
CA GLU A 40 -12.87 32.75 11.72
C GLU A 40 -13.74 32.02 12.79
N PRO A 41 -13.20 31.51 13.94
CA PRO A 41 -13.32 30.07 14.24
C PRO A 41 -13.81 29.68 15.66
N LYS A 42 -14.15 28.39 15.87
CA LYS A 42 -14.25 27.72 17.20
C LYS A 42 -13.83 26.23 17.05
N LYS A 43 -12.74 25.72 17.65
CA LYS A 43 -12.42 25.41 19.07
C LYS A 43 -13.16 24.21 19.71
N GLY A 44 -12.42 23.10 19.88
CA GLY A 44 -12.51 22.14 21.01
C GLY A 44 -13.31 20.83 20.76
N PHE A 45 -13.03 19.68 21.39
CA PHE A 45 -11.98 19.29 22.38
C PHE A 45 -11.90 17.74 22.52
N PHE A 46 -10.75 17.17 22.93
CA PHE A 46 -10.46 15.74 23.29
C PHE A 46 -10.61 14.64 22.21
N GLY A 47 -9.75 13.59 22.14
CA GLY A 47 -8.53 13.32 22.92
C GLY A 47 -7.72 12.05 22.53
N LYS A 48 -6.40 12.13 22.76
CA LYS A 48 -5.34 11.09 22.95
C LYS A 48 -5.64 9.59 22.64
N MET A 49 -4.79 8.90 21.84
CA MET A 49 -3.66 8.06 22.33
C MET A 49 -2.84 7.26 21.26
N PHE A 50 -1.50 7.32 21.41
CA PHE A 50 -0.41 6.35 21.13
C PHE A 50 -0.43 5.26 20.00
N LYS A 51 0.39 5.52 18.95
CA LYS A 51 1.67 4.84 18.57
C LYS A 51 1.82 3.29 18.51
N LYS A 52 2.31 2.84 17.32
CA LYS A 52 3.45 1.92 16.99
C LYS A 52 3.22 0.45 16.47
N LYS A 53 3.58 0.28 15.18
CA LYS A 53 4.61 -0.63 14.57
C LYS A 53 4.44 -2.17 14.42
N GLU A 54 4.42 -2.57 13.13
CA GLU A 54 5.31 -3.54 12.40
C GLU A 54 5.04 -5.07 12.31
N LYS A 55 5.00 -5.54 11.03
CA LYS A 55 5.55 -6.78 10.37
C LYS A 55 5.52 -8.13 11.11
N ALA A 56 5.40 -9.32 10.53
CA ALA A 56 4.91 -9.99 9.31
C ALA A 56 5.16 -11.50 9.61
N PRO A 57 4.37 -12.50 9.13
CA PRO A 57 4.90 -13.39 8.07
C PRO A 57 3.89 -14.23 7.25
N GLU A 58 4.40 -14.88 6.19
CA GLU A 58 3.86 -16.06 5.47
C GLU A 58 4.94 -17.18 5.46
N PRO A 59 4.77 -18.40 4.87
CA PRO A 59 3.59 -19.01 4.21
C PRO A 59 3.20 -20.41 4.77
N ILE A 60 2.24 -21.08 4.13
CA ILE A 60 1.75 -22.46 4.41
C ILE A 60 1.87 -23.35 3.15
N LYS A 61 2.12 -24.66 3.31
CA LYS A 61 2.16 -25.67 2.21
C LYS A 61 0.80 -26.35 1.96
N ALA A 62 0.61 -26.83 0.72
CA ALA A 62 -0.62 -27.41 0.17
C ALA A 62 -0.85 -28.91 0.51
N PRO A 63 -2.07 -29.47 0.27
CA PRO A 63 -2.41 -30.89 0.49
C PRO A 63 -2.38 -31.75 -0.79
N GLU A 64 -2.34 -33.08 -0.62
CA GLU A 64 -2.29 -34.10 -1.68
C GLU A 64 -3.68 -34.60 -2.15
N MET A 65 -3.72 -35.26 -3.32
CA MET A 65 -4.92 -35.84 -3.98
C MET A 65 -4.96 -37.38 -3.95
N PRO A 66 -6.12 -38.04 -4.18
CA PRO A 66 -6.32 -39.48 -3.96
C PRO A 66 -6.09 -40.40 -5.19
N GLU A 67 -6.06 -41.71 -4.92
CA GLU A 67 -5.75 -42.82 -5.83
C GLU A 67 -6.85 -43.16 -6.89
N PRO A 68 -6.47 -43.79 -8.03
CA PRO A 68 -7.40 -44.31 -9.05
C PRO A 68 -7.82 -45.80 -8.86
N PRO A 69 -8.90 -46.27 -9.51
CA PRO A 69 -9.58 -47.54 -9.18
C PRO A 69 -9.11 -48.78 -9.98
N LYS A 70 -9.54 -49.96 -9.47
CA LYS A 70 -9.29 -51.30 -10.02
C LYS A 70 -10.25 -51.65 -11.17
N PHE A 71 -9.82 -52.55 -12.07
CA PHE A 71 -10.67 -53.15 -13.12
C PHE A 71 -10.57 -54.69 -13.14
N ASP A 72 -11.69 -55.35 -13.41
CA ASP A 72 -11.85 -56.81 -13.36
C ASP A 72 -11.52 -57.55 -14.67
N ALA A 73 -11.23 -58.85 -14.55
CA ALA A 73 -10.84 -59.75 -15.65
C ALA A 73 -11.99 -60.62 -16.20
N PRO A 74 -11.84 -61.22 -17.40
CA PRO A 74 -12.67 -62.37 -17.78
C PRO A 74 -11.90 -63.63 -18.28
N LYS A 75 -12.17 -64.75 -17.59
CA LYS A 75 -12.49 -66.11 -18.10
C LYS A 75 -11.50 -66.92 -18.98
N LYS A 76 -10.80 -67.84 -18.30
CA LYS A 76 -10.70 -69.30 -18.54
C LYS A 76 -10.62 -69.87 -19.99
N LYS A 77 -9.51 -70.56 -20.28
CA LYS A 77 -9.52 -71.91 -20.91
C LYS A 77 -8.70 -72.89 -20.05
N LYS A 78 -9.04 -74.18 -20.09
CA LYS A 78 -8.39 -75.26 -19.32
C LYS A 78 -7.18 -75.77 -20.09
N GLU A 79 -6.06 -76.05 -19.41
CA GLU A 79 -5.27 -77.26 -19.68
C GLU A 79 -4.34 -77.67 -18.52
N LYS A 80 -3.76 -78.87 -18.68
CA LYS A 80 -3.11 -79.80 -17.72
C LYS A 80 -2.22 -79.17 -16.61
N LYS A 81 -2.29 -79.78 -15.43
CA LYS A 81 -1.33 -79.58 -14.30
C LYS A 81 0.12 -79.84 -14.75
N PRO A 82 1.06 -79.05 -14.21
CA PRO A 82 2.36 -79.56 -13.78
C PRO A 82 2.55 -79.31 -12.27
N GLU A 83 2.98 -80.32 -11.50
CA GLU A 83 3.15 -80.20 -10.04
C GLU A 83 4.21 -79.16 -9.64
N ARG A 84 5.18 -78.87 -10.51
CA ARG A 84 6.17 -77.79 -10.32
C ARG A 84 5.58 -76.41 -10.03
N ALA A 85 4.36 -76.12 -10.48
CA ALA A 85 3.71 -74.84 -10.19
C ALA A 85 3.22 -74.73 -8.72
N ARG A 86 3.02 -75.86 -8.03
CA ARG A 86 2.79 -75.89 -6.58
C ARG A 86 4.11 -75.74 -5.84
N ASP A 87 5.15 -76.49 -6.21
CA ASP A 87 6.46 -76.37 -5.56
C ASP A 87 6.98 -74.91 -5.59
N TYR A 88 6.79 -74.21 -6.72
CA TYR A 88 7.13 -72.78 -6.84
C TYR A 88 6.24 -71.84 -6.01
N LEU A 89 4.97 -72.19 -5.78
CA LEU A 89 4.09 -71.43 -4.88
C LEU A 89 4.45 -71.69 -3.42
N ASP A 90 4.73 -72.94 -3.05
CA ASP A 90 5.14 -73.35 -1.70
C ASP A 90 6.52 -72.76 -1.34
N GLU A 91 7.46 -72.67 -2.29
CA GLU A 91 8.72 -71.92 -2.10
C GLU A 91 8.50 -70.40 -2.00
N ARG A 92 7.54 -69.84 -2.75
CA ARG A 92 7.19 -68.42 -2.67
C ARG A 92 6.49 -68.08 -1.36
N GLU A 93 5.61 -68.94 -0.86
CA GLU A 93 4.97 -68.82 0.45
C GLU A 93 5.99 -69.04 1.58
N SER A 94 6.90 -70.01 1.45
CA SER A 94 8.03 -70.22 2.38
C SER A 94 8.98 -69.00 2.44
N THR A 95 9.26 -68.35 1.31
CA THR A 95 10.09 -67.13 1.27
C THR A 95 9.34 -65.89 1.75
N LEU A 96 8.02 -65.80 1.54
CA LEU A 96 7.18 -64.76 2.15
C LEU A 96 7.11 -64.94 3.67
N ALA A 97 6.85 -66.15 4.18
CA ALA A 97 6.83 -66.44 5.62
C ALA A 97 8.20 -66.18 6.29
N LYS A 98 9.32 -66.39 5.59
CA LYS A 98 10.66 -65.98 6.06
C LYS A 98 10.82 -64.45 6.10
N LYS A 99 10.26 -63.72 5.13
CA LYS A 99 10.26 -62.24 5.13
C LYS A 99 9.36 -61.66 6.22
N GLU A 100 8.19 -62.25 6.47
CA GLU A 100 7.31 -61.88 7.57
C GLU A 100 8.00 -62.11 8.92
N LYS A 101 8.66 -63.27 9.14
CA LYS A 101 9.47 -63.49 10.34
C LYS A 101 10.60 -62.48 10.50
N LEU A 102 11.29 -62.09 9.43
CA LEU A 102 12.31 -61.04 9.49
C LEU A 102 11.72 -59.66 9.81
N LEU A 103 10.49 -59.37 9.37
CA LEU A 103 9.76 -58.15 9.73
C LEU A 103 9.32 -58.18 11.21
N ASP A 104 8.87 -59.32 11.73
CA ASP A 104 8.53 -59.51 13.15
C ASP A 104 9.77 -59.43 14.06
N GLU A 105 10.90 -59.98 13.62
CA GLU A 105 12.20 -59.85 14.30
C GLU A 105 12.70 -58.40 14.28
N LEU A 106 12.56 -57.68 13.16
CA LEU A 106 12.87 -56.26 13.07
C LEU A 106 11.93 -55.40 13.93
N ALA A 107 10.63 -55.72 13.98
CA ALA A 107 9.67 -55.06 14.84
C ALA A 107 10.02 -55.28 16.32
N SER A 108 10.36 -56.50 16.69
CA SER A 108 10.83 -56.87 18.03
C SER A 108 12.13 -56.16 18.40
N ALA A 109 13.09 -56.06 17.47
CA ALA A 109 14.35 -55.33 17.66
C ALA A 109 14.17 -53.80 17.74
N LEU A 110 13.17 -53.24 17.04
CA LEU A 110 12.76 -51.86 17.20
C LEU A 110 12.06 -51.64 18.55
N GLU A 111 11.32 -52.62 19.07
CA GLU A 111 10.66 -52.52 20.36
C GLU A 111 11.64 -52.65 21.54
N THR A 112 12.67 -53.50 21.45
CA THR A 112 13.76 -53.50 22.43
C THR A 112 14.53 -52.18 22.41
N LYS A 113 14.88 -51.65 21.23
CA LYS A 113 15.48 -50.31 21.11
C LYS A 113 14.59 -49.19 21.69
N LYS A 114 13.27 -49.23 21.48
CA LYS A 114 12.31 -48.30 22.12
C LYS A 114 12.34 -48.43 23.65
N LYS A 115 12.43 -49.65 24.20
CA LYS A 115 12.54 -49.89 25.64
C LYS A 115 13.86 -49.36 26.21
N ASP A 116 14.96 -49.45 25.47
CA ASP A 116 16.25 -48.91 25.91
C ASP A 116 16.34 -47.38 25.79
N ILE A 117 15.75 -46.78 24.75
CA ILE A 117 15.54 -45.32 24.69
C ILE A 117 14.69 -44.85 25.88
N ALA A 118 13.60 -45.55 26.20
CA ALA A 118 12.77 -45.21 27.36
C ALA A 118 13.49 -45.38 28.72
N LYS A 119 14.51 -46.24 28.82
CA LYS A 119 15.41 -46.31 30.00
C LYS A 119 16.33 -45.09 30.04
N GLN A 120 16.95 -44.72 28.92
CA GLN A 120 17.81 -43.53 28.80
C GLN A 120 17.04 -42.23 29.11
N GLU A 121 15.80 -42.11 28.64
CA GLU A 121 14.91 -40.98 28.96
C GLU A 121 14.58 -40.92 30.46
N LYS A 122 14.29 -42.06 31.11
CA LYS A 122 14.08 -42.11 32.57
C LYS A 122 15.33 -41.71 33.35
N GLU A 123 16.53 -42.05 32.86
CA GLU A 123 17.78 -41.64 33.47
C GLU A 123 18.03 -40.13 33.29
N LEU A 124 17.74 -39.57 32.11
CA LEU A 124 17.80 -38.13 31.86
C LEU A 124 16.77 -37.35 32.69
N GLU A 125 15.55 -37.86 32.86
CA GLU A 125 14.52 -37.28 33.74
C GLU A 125 14.97 -37.30 35.21
N LYS A 126 15.68 -38.36 35.64
CA LYS A 126 16.27 -38.43 36.99
C LYS A 126 17.39 -37.40 37.18
N ARG A 127 18.32 -37.30 36.22
CA ARG A 127 19.38 -36.27 36.23
C ARG A 127 18.83 -34.84 36.17
N LYS A 128 17.74 -34.60 35.43
CA LYS A 128 17.01 -33.31 35.44
C LYS A 128 16.45 -32.97 36.82
N LYS A 129 15.83 -33.93 37.51
CA LYS A 129 15.32 -33.73 38.88
C LYS A 129 16.44 -33.42 39.86
N GLU A 130 17.60 -34.08 39.74
CA GLU A 130 18.79 -33.78 40.55
C GLU A 130 19.33 -32.36 40.29
N ILE A 131 19.33 -31.91 39.03
CA ILE A 131 19.67 -30.51 38.66
C ILE A 131 18.65 -29.51 39.24
N ASP A 132 17.34 -29.77 39.11
CA ASP A 132 16.29 -28.93 39.68
C ASP A 132 16.38 -28.85 41.21
N GLU A 133 16.74 -29.96 41.87
CA GLU A 133 16.91 -29.99 43.32
C GLU A 133 18.15 -29.20 43.77
N MET A 134 19.25 -29.26 43.01
CA MET A 134 20.41 -28.37 43.21
C MET A 134 20.06 -26.90 42.99
N GLY A 135 19.26 -26.58 41.95
CA GLY A 135 18.74 -25.23 41.70
C GLY A 135 17.89 -24.70 42.87
N ARG A 136 17.00 -25.54 43.42
CA ARG A 136 16.21 -25.19 44.62
C ARG A 136 17.05 -25.04 45.88
N LYS A 137 18.11 -25.85 46.04
CA LYS A 137 19.07 -25.73 47.15
C LYS A 137 19.89 -24.44 47.05
N LEU A 138 20.25 -24.00 45.84
CA LEU A 138 20.86 -22.69 45.58
C LEU A 138 19.90 -21.53 45.90
N ALA A 139 18.67 -21.56 45.37
CA ALA A 139 17.67 -20.51 45.60
C ALA A 139 17.26 -20.37 47.08
N LYS A 140 17.31 -21.46 47.87
CA LYS A 140 17.12 -21.41 49.33
C LYS A 140 18.31 -20.83 50.10
N ALA A 141 19.54 -20.93 49.56
CA ALA A 141 20.73 -20.34 50.17
C ALA A 141 20.82 -18.81 49.97
N GLU A 142 19.93 -18.24 49.15
CA GLU A 142 19.90 -16.81 48.79
C GLU A 142 18.95 -15.98 49.67
N LYS A 143 18.17 -16.60 50.56
CA LYS A 143 17.23 -15.94 51.49
C LYS A 143 17.55 -16.19 52.97
N VAL A 144 18.68 -15.63 53.43
CA VAL A 144 18.97 -15.41 54.86
C VAL A 144 19.60 -14.01 55.00
N PRO A 145 19.14 -13.15 55.94
CA PRO A 145 19.62 -11.78 56.05
C PRO A 145 20.94 -11.64 56.84
N ALA A 146 21.60 -10.50 56.63
CA ALA A 146 22.67 -9.89 57.44
C ALA A 146 24.06 -10.58 57.54
N ALA A 147 25.06 -9.85 57.03
CA ALA A 147 26.37 -9.61 57.62
C ALA A 147 27.17 -10.77 58.27
N LYS A 148 28.06 -11.41 57.50
CA LYS A 148 29.54 -11.44 57.67
C LYS A 148 30.20 -12.45 56.71
N SER A 149 31.50 -12.27 56.44
CA SER A 149 32.37 -13.18 55.65
C SER A 149 32.13 -13.28 54.13
N ALA A 150 32.38 -12.18 53.40
CA ALA A 150 32.51 -12.21 51.94
C ALA A 150 33.67 -13.11 51.45
N LYS A 151 34.79 -13.19 52.20
CA LYS A 151 35.99 -13.98 51.87
C LYS A 151 35.76 -15.51 51.86
N GLY A 152 34.69 -16.02 52.47
CA GLY A 152 34.37 -17.45 52.45
C GLY A 152 33.69 -17.90 51.14
N LYS A 153 32.78 -17.07 50.60
CA LYS A 153 31.98 -17.42 49.41
C LYS A 153 32.83 -17.45 48.14
N GLU A 154 33.77 -16.52 48.00
CA GLU A 154 34.69 -16.41 46.87
C GLU A 154 35.61 -17.65 46.73
N LYS A 155 36.23 -18.12 47.82
CA LYS A 155 37.03 -19.36 47.81
C LYS A 155 36.20 -20.62 47.55
N ALA A 156 34.91 -20.62 47.89
CA ALA A 156 33.99 -21.72 47.58
C ALA A 156 33.57 -21.70 46.10
N LEU A 157 33.39 -20.52 45.51
CA LEU A 157 33.09 -20.34 44.09
C LEU A 157 34.29 -20.75 43.22
N ALA A 158 35.49 -20.25 43.52
CA ALA A 158 36.72 -20.65 42.83
C ALA A 158 37.02 -22.15 42.93
N LYS A 159 36.68 -22.82 44.05
CA LYS A 159 36.76 -24.29 44.15
C LYS A 159 35.71 -24.98 43.29
N LYS A 160 34.48 -24.45 43.18
CA LYS A 160 33.42 -25.00 42.31
C LYS A 160 33.76 -24.84 40.83
N GLU A 161 34.28 -23.68 40.41
CA GLU A 161 34.77 -23.44 39.05
C GLU A 161 35.93 -24.38 38.70
N LYS A 162 36.89 -24.57 39.60
CA LYS A 162 38.00 -25.52 39.39
C LYS A 162 37.56 -26.99 39.35
N ILE A 163 36.37 -27.32 39.89
CA ILE A 163 35.73 -28.64 39.76
C ILE A 163 34.93 -28.73 38.46
N LEU A 164 34.20 -27.68 38.07
CA LEU A 164 33.52 -27.56 36.79
C LEU A 164 34.49 -27.72 35.62
N LEU A 165 35.61 -26.98 35.62
CA LEU A 165 36.65 -27.07 34.60
C LEU A 165 37.30 -28.48 34.52
N LYS A 166 37.35 -29.21 35.64
CA LYS A 166 37.79 -30.61 35.66
C LYS A 166 36.72 -31.57 35.11
N LEU A 167 35.45 -31.31 35.39
CA LEU A 167 34.32 -32.08 34.85
C LEU A 167 34.13 -31.83 33.35
N GLU A 168 34.32 -30.61 32.87
CA GLU A 168 34.32 -30.26 31.46
C GLU A 168 35.45 -30.97 30.73
N LYS A 169 36.70 -30.87 31.21
CA LYS A 169 37.83 -31.63 30.63
C LYS A 169 37.65 -33.15 30.72
N ALA A 170 36.92 -33.66 31.71
CA ALA A 170 36.57 -35.08 31.81
C ALA A 170 35.45 -35.48 30.83
N LEU A 171 34.46 -34.61 30.60
CA LEU A 171 33.42 -34.79 29.59
C LEU A 171 33.98 -34.67 28.17
N GLU A 172 34.92 -33.78 27.95
CA GLU A 172 35.65 -33.60 26.69
C GLU A 172 36.52 -34.82 26.39
N LYS A 173 37.28 -35.34 27.36
CA LYS A 173 37.98 -36.63 27.22
C LYS A 173 37.04 -37.82 27.04
N LYS A 174 35.83 -37.80 27.62
CA LYS A 174 34.82 -38.84 27.38
C LYS A 174 34.19 -38.71 25.99
N ARG A 175 33.99 -37.49 25.48
CA ARG A 175 33.52 -37.25 24.11
C ARG A 175 34.55 -37.68 23.08
N ALA A 176 35.83 -37.36 23.28
CA ALA A 176 36.91 -37.85 22.44
C ALA A 176 36.94 -39.39 22.39
N LYS A 177 36.84 -40.06 23.54
CA LYS A 177 36.71 -41.53 23.58
C LYS A 177 35.44 -42.06 22.91
N LEU A 178 34.32 -41.34 23.02
CA LEU A 178 33.08 -41.71 22.34
C LEU A 178 33.20 -41.57 20.82
N THR A 179 33.91 -40.56 20.32
CA THR A 179 34.22 -40.43 18.89
C THR A 179 35.22 -41.49 18.43
N ASP A 180 36.22 -41.84 19.25
CA ASP A 180 37.15 -42.94 18.95
C ASP A 180 36.41 -44.30 18.92
N GLU A 181 35.47 -44.54 19.85
CA GLU A 181 34.59 -45.71 19.88
C GLU A 181 33.58 -45.70 18.72
N GLU A 182 33.04 -44.55 18.31
CA GLU A 182 32.18 -44.42 17.13
C GLU A 182 32.94 -44.67 15.82
N HIS A 183 34.19 -44.23 15.71
CA HIS A 183 35.08 -44.55 14.59
C HIS A 183 35.44 -46.04 14.57
N HIS A 184 35.79 -46.64 15.71
CA HIS A 184 36.03 -48.08 15.82
C HIS A 184 34.77 -48.90 15.48
N LEU A 185 33.58 -48.44 15.89
CA LEU A 185 32.29 -49.06 15.49
C LEU A 185 31.95 -48.82 14.02
N LEU A 186 32.55 -47.83 13.35
CA LEU A 186 32.48 -47.65 11.91
C LEU A 186 33.40 -48.64 11.19
N GLU A 187 34.68 -48.72 11.60
CA GLU A 187 35.63 -49.70 11.09
C GLU A 187 35.14 -51.13 11.31
N GLU A 188 34.62 -51.45 12.49
CA GLU A 188 34.08 -52.77 12.81
C GLU A 188 32.82 -53.07 11.98
N LYS A 189 31.98 -52.07 11.65
CA LYS A 189 30.88 -52.22 10.68
C LYS A 189 31.36 -52.43 9.26
N GLU A 190 32.43 -51.76 8.82
CA GLU A 190 33.03 -51.96 7.49
C GLU A 190 33.70 -53.32 7.39
N GLN A 191 34.40 -53.77 8.44
CA GLN A 191 34.89 -55.14 8.57
C GLN A 191 33.72 -56.14 8.57
N LEU A 192 32.59 -55.86 9.25
CA LEU A 192 31.40 -56.72 9.19
C LEU A 192 30.72 -56.69 7.81
N LYS A 193 30.86 -55.61 7.04
CA LYS A 193 30.38 -55.49 5.65
C LYS A 193 31.29 -56.30 4.71
N LEU A 194 32.61 -56.21 4.88
CA LEU A 194 33.61 -57.03 4.19
C LEU A 194 33.45 -58.52 4.54
N PHE A 195 33.23 -58.85 5.81
CA PHE A 195 32.99 -60.22 6.25
C PHE A 195 31.65 -60.77 5.74
N LYS A 196 30.66 -59.90 5.52
CA LYS A 196 29.40 -60.26 4.83
C LYS A 196 29.56 -60.43 3.32
N THR A 197 30.41 -59.65 2.65
CA THR A 197 30.73 -59.90 1.24
C THR A 197 31.56 -61.17 1.11
N GLU A 198 32.55 -61.41 1.97
CA GLU A 198 33.27 -62.69 2.04
C GLU A 198 32.36 -63.87 2.37
N LEU A 199 31.37 -63.71 3.27
CA LEU A 199 30.36 -64.75 3.51
C LEU A 199 29.45 -64.94 2.30
N SER A 200 29.08 -63.88 1.59
CA SER A 200 28.30 -63.97 0.35
C SER A 200 29.08 -64.63 -0.79
N GLU A 201 30.39 -64.42 -0.85
CA GLU A 201 31.32 -65.02 -1.82
C GLU A 201 31.66 -66.47 -1.43
N LYS A 202 31.83 -66.77 -0.15
CA LYS A 202 31.97 -68.15 0.34
C LYS A 202 30.66 -68.92 0.23
N GLU A 203 29.51 -68.28 0.41
CA GLU A 203 28.20 -68.87 0.13
C GLU A 203 27.95 -69.02 -1.37
N SER A 204 28.38 -68.11 -2.24
CA SER A 204 28.27 -68.31 -3.69
C SER A 204 29.21 -69.41 -4.18
N LEU A 205 30.42 -69.51 -3.61
CA LEU A 205 31.39 -70.58 -3.86
C LEU A 205 30.91 -71.93 -3.33
N VAL A 206 30.27 -71.98 -2.15
CA VAL A 206 29.65 -73.20 -1.62
C VAL A 206 28.39 -73.56 -2.41
N ARG A 207 27.59 -72.58 -2.86
CA ARG A 207 26.43 -72.82 -3.74
C ARG A 207 26.87 -73.29 -5.13
N SER A 208 27.97 -72.81 -5.71
CA SER A 208 28.49 -73.32 -6.99
C SER A 208 29.14 -74.71 -6.85
N GLN A 209 29.82 -74.98 -5.73
CA GLN A 209 30.33 -76.33 -5.40
C GLN A 209 29.20 -77.34 -5.05
N LEU A 210 28.03 -76.86 -4.62
CA LEU A 210 26.84 -77.71 -4.41
C LEU A 210 25.99 -77.84 -5.67
N ALA A 211 25.91 -76.81 -6.52
CA ALA A 211 25.18 -76.84 -7.79
C ALA A 211 25.85 -77.77 -8.83
N THR A 212 27.17 -77.89 -8.82
CA THR A 212 27.93 -78.86 -9.64
C THR A 212 27.93 -80.28 -9.05
N GLY A 213 27.23 -80.52 -7.94
CA GLY A 213 27.26 -81.76 -7.16
C GLY A 213 26.20 -82.83 -7.51
N ALA A 214 25.41 -82.69 -8.59
CA ALA A 214 24.26 -83.58 -8.81
C ALA A 214 23.82 -83.83 -10.28
N LYS A 215 24.67 -84.46 -11.13
CA LYS A 215 24.32 -85.64 -11.98
C LYS A 215 25.44 -86.08 -12.94
N ALA A 216 25.63 -87.40 -13.04
CA ALA A 216 26.30 -88.18 -14.10
C ALA A 216 27.71 -87.70 -14.57
N ALA A 217 28.83 -88.19 -14.01
CA ALA A 217 29.43 -89.53 -14.22
C ALA A 217 30.09 -89.75 -15.61
N GLY A 218 31.35 -89.31 -15.76
CA GLY A 218 32.11 -89.36 -17.03
C GLY A 218 33.64 -89.53 -16.90
N ARG A 219 34.11 -90.48 -16.07
CA ARG A 219 35.50 -91.02 -16.01
C ARG A 219 36.70 -90.04 -15.95
N GLY A 220 37.36 -90.05 -14.79
CA GLY A 220 38.80 -90.36 -14.79
C GLY A 220 39.82 -89.20 -14.76
N LYS A 221 39.93 -88.52 -13.60
CA LYS A 221 41.19 -87.99 -13.02
C LYS A 221 40.96 -87.26 -11.68
N GLU A 222 40.57 -87.97 -10.60
CA GLU A 222 40.66 -87.36 -9.25
C GLU A 222 40.78 -88.36 -8.08
N PHE A 223 41.64 -89.37 -8.26
CA PHE A 223 41.84 -90.47 -7.31
C PHE A 223 42.55 -90.10 -5.99
N LYS A 224 42.72 -88.81 -5.68
CA LYS A 224 43.36 -88.31 -4.43
C LYS A 224 42.45 -87.45 -3.53
N GLY A 225 41.32 -86.96 -4.05
CA GLY A 225 40.29 -86.29 -3.25
C GLY A 225 39.39 -87.28 -2.49
N LEU A 226 39.03 -88.38 -3.17
CA LEU A 226 38.25 -89.47 -2.59
C LEU A 226 38.99 -90.23 -1.49
N GLU A 227 40.32 -90.30 -1.53
CA GLU A 227 41.11 -91.00 -0.52
C GLU A 227 41.04 -90.30 0.86
N LYS A 228 40.98 -88.96 0.88
CA LYS A 228 40.77 -88.18 2.12
C LYS A 228 39.32 -88.25 2.62
N LYS A 229 38.32 -88.25 1.73
CA LYS A 229 36.90 -88.45 2.11
C LYS A 229 36.65 -89.89 2.59
N ALA A 230 37.26 -90.89 1.96
CA ALA A 230 37.27 -92.27 2.41
C ALA A 230 37.94 -92.40 3.77
N ALA A 231 39.16 -91.87 3.99
CA ALA A 231 39.83 -91.90 5.29
C ALA A 231 39.03 -91.17 6.41
N MET A 232 38.25 -90.15 6.07
CA MET A 232 37.36 -89.48 7.02
C MET A 232 36.11 -90.30 7.34
N LEU A 233 35.49 -90.93 6.33
CA LEU A 233 34.38 -91.88 6.51
C LEU A 233 34.83 -93.16 7.23
N ASP A 234 36.06 -93.62 7.00
CA ASP A 234 36.65 -94.78 7.67
C ASP A 234 36.95 -94.48 9.15
N LYS A 235 37.39 -93.26 9.46
CA LYS A 235 37.47 -92.78 10.86
C LYS A 235 36.09 -92.69 11.51
N LEU A 236 35.09 -92.15 10.81
CA LEU A 236 33.73 -92.01 11.33
C LEU A 236 33.06 -93.39 11.52
N ASN A 237 33.25 -94.32 10.59
CA ASN A 237 32.79 -95.71 10.70
C ASN A 237 33.53 -96.44 11.81
N LYS A 238 34.85 -96.28 11.97
CA LYS A 238 35.59 -96.87 13.10
C LYS A 238 35.19 -96.27 14.45
N GLU A 239 34.76 -95.00 14.51
CA GLU A 239 34.15 -94.44 15.72
C GLU A 239 32.72 -94.95 15.97
N LEU A 240 31.90 -95.10 14.92
CA LEU A 240 30.56 -95.67 15.00
C LEU A 240 30.59 -97.17 15.33
N GLU A 241 31.56 -97.93 14.83
CA GLU A 241 31.82 -99.31 15.21
C GLU A 241 32.36 -99.40 16.64
N LYS A 242 33.28 -98.52 17.06
CA LYS A 242 33.68 -98.44 18.47
C LYS A 242 32.49 -98.11 19.39
N LYS A 243 31.58 -97.22 18.98
CA LYS A 243 30.36 -96.90 19.74
C LYS A 243 29.32 -98.03 19.69
N ARG A 244 29.17 -98.75 18.57
CA ARG A 244 28.32 -99.94 18.46
C ARG A 244 28.88 -101.13 19.23
N ALA A 245 30.20 -101.32 19.25
CA ALA A 245 30.87 -102.30 20.10
C ALA A 245 30.79 -101.91 21.58
N ALA A 246 30.89 -100.62 21.92
CA ALA A 246 30.64 -100.15 23.29
C ALA A 246 29.18 -100.33 23.72
N MET A 247 28.21 -100.08 22.83
CA MET A 247 26.78 -100.37 23.04
C MET A 247 26.55 -101.87 23.20
N GLY A 248 27.06 -102.71 22.29
CA GLY A 248 26.95 -104.17 22.38
C GLY A 248 27.64 -104.75 23.62
N ASN A 249 28.76 -104.16 24.06
CA ASN A 249 29.41 -104.51 25.32
C ASN A 249 28.61 -104.01 26.54
N LEU A 250 27.89 -102.89 26.44
CA LEU A 250 26.98 -102.41 27.50
C LEU A 250 25.69 -103.24 27.56
N GLU A 251 25.16 -103.67 26.42
CA GLU A 251 24.02 -104.59 26.31
C GLU A 251 24.40 -106.00 26.78
N ALA A 252 25.59 -106.50 26.44
CA ALA A 252 26.14 -107.74 26.98
C ALA A 252 26.47 -107.63 28.48
N ALA A 253 26.94 -106.47 28.96
CA ALA A 253 27.13 -106.22 30.38
C ALA A 253 25.82 -105.98 31.14
N LEU A 254 24.75 -105.54 30.47
CA LEU A 254 23.40 -105.50 31.01
C LEU A 254 22.78 -106.91 31.03
N ALA A 255 22.99 -107.71 29.99
CA ALA A 255 22.58 -109.11 29.95
C ALA A 255 23.30 -109.94 31.02
N SER A 256 24.63 -109.80 31.16
CA SER A 256 25.37 -110.49 32.23
C SER A 256 25.07 -109.92 33.62
N LYS A 257 24.78 -108.61 33.76
CA LYS A 257 24.24 -108.07 35.03
C LYS A 257 22.84 -108.59 35.33
N LYS A 258 22.03 -108.88 34.31
CA LYS A 258 20.70 -109.48 34.45
C LYS A 258 20.82 -110.95 34.83
N GLU A 259 21.73 -111.69 34.21
CA GLU A 259 22.06 -113.07 34.57
C GLU A 259 22.72 -113.17 35.97
N ILE A 260 23.52 -112.19 36.38
CA ILE A 260 24.01 -112.01 37.76
C ILE A 260 22.87 -111.62 38.72
N LEU A 261 21.84 -110.90 38.26
CA LEU A 261 20.64 -110.60 39.04
C LEU A 261 19.80 -111.87 39.21
N ASP A 262 19.51 -112.60 38.13
CA ASP A 262 18.73 -113.84 38.13
C ASP A 262 19.43 -114.95 38.93
N THR A 263 20.77 -115.03 38.89
CA THR A 263 21.55 -115.93 39.77
C THR A 263 21.59 -115.44 41.21
N LYS A 264 21.63 -114.13 41.49
CA LYS A 264 21.46 -113.61 42.86
C LYS A 264 20.05 -113.75 43.40
N GLU A 265 19.02 -113.67 42.56
CA GLU A 265 17.63 -114.00 42.90
C GLU A 265 17.51 -115.49 43.21
N SER A 266 18.20 -116.34 42.44
CA SER A 266 18.32 -117.78 42.71
C SER A 266 19.10 -118.10 44.00
N GLU A 267 20.14 -117.32 44.33
CA GLU A 267 20.87 -117.42 45.61
C GLU A 267 20.06 -116.87 46.80
N LEU A 268 19.24 -115.83 46.59
CA LEU A 268 18.29 -115.33 47.58
C LEU A 268 17.19 -116.35 47.82
N LEU A 269 16.63 -116.97 46.77
CA LEU A 269 15.70 -118.11 46.89
C LEU A 269 16.33 -119.33 47.59
N ARG A 270 17.65 -119.53 47.47
CA ARG A 270 18.39 -120.55 48.25
C ARG A 270 18.61 -120.13 49.70
N ARG A 271 18.89 -118.85 49.98
CA ARG A 271 19.05 -118.32 51.35
C ARG A 271 17.73 -118.21 52.12
N GLU A 272 16.63 -117.85 51.46
CA GLU A 272 15.29 -117.89 52.03
C GLU A 272 14.84 -119.33 52.33
N LYS A 273 15.09 -120.28 51.42
CA LYS A 273 14.86 -121.72 51.70
C LYS A 273 15.75 -122.26 52.83
N ALA A 274 16.96 -121.72 53.02
CA ALA A 274 17.84 -122.08 54.14
C ALA A 274 17.42 -121.44 55.49
N ILE A 275 16.63 -120.36 55.48
CA ILE A 275 16.09 -119.71 56.69
C ILE A 275 14.66 -120.20 57.01
N GLY A 276 13.92 -120.69 56.02
CA GLY A 276 12.56 -121.22 56.16
C GLY A 276 12.42 -122.58 56.86
N ALA A 277 13.52 -123.24 57.27
CA ALA A 277 13.49 -124.59 57.85
C ALA A 277 13.58 -124.65 59.39
N GLY A 278 13.69 -123.50 60.09
CA GLY A 278 13.82 -123.44 61.56
C GLY A 278 12.74 -122.66 62.31
N PHE A 279 11.83 -121.96 61.60
CA PHE A 279 10.84 -121.07 62.23
C PHE A 279 9.43 -121.68 62.41
N LYS A 280 9.39 -123.00 62.62
CA LYS A 280 8.47 -123.64 63.56
C LYS A 280 9.37 -124.15 64.70
N GLN A 281 9.32 -123.60 65.92
CA GLN A 281 8.10 -123.41 66.69
C GLN A 281 8.13 -122.17 67.60
N ALA A 282 7.15 -121.28 67.39
CA ALA A 282 6.65 -120.24 68.32
C ALA A 282 7.53 -118.99 68.63
N GLU A 283 7.23 -117.90 67.93
CA GLU A 283 6.24 -116.93 68.45
C GLU A 283 6.31 -116.54 69.95
N LYS A 284 7.52 -116.24 70.46
CA LYS A 284 7.79 -115.42 71.67
C LYS A 284 9.29 -115.12 71.67
N LYS A 285 9.77 -114.00 71.11
CA LYS A 285 9.63 -112.65 71.69
C LYS A 285 9.47 -111.58 70.60
N ALA A 286 8.29 -111.52 69.98
CA ALA A 286 7.92 -110.52 68.97
C ALA A 286 7.70 -109.08 69.53
N GLY A 287 8.48 -108.65 70.52
CA GLY A 287 8.31 -107.37 71.22
C GLY A 287 9.08 -106.17 70.63
N ALA A 288 10.17 -106.41 69.90
CA ALA A 288 11.00 -105.36 69.31
C ALA A 288 10.53 -104.99 67.89
N VAL A 289 10.48 -105.96 66.98
CA VAL A 289 10.09 -105.77 65.57
C VAL A 289 8.66 -105.21 65.42
N GLY A 290 7.75 -105.56 66.35
CA GLY A 290 6.41 -104.97 66.39
C GLY A 290 6.41 -103.47 66.65
N LYS A 291 7.35 -102.96 67.46
CA LYS A 291 7.50 -101.51 67.70
C LYS A 291 8.11 -100.80 66.51
N GLU A 292 9.12 -101.38 65.85
CA GLU A 292 9.72 -100.81 64.63
C GLU A 292 8.72 -100.77 63.47
N ARG A 293 7.94 -101.84 63.25
CA ARG A 293 6.92 -101.85 62.20
C ARG A 293 5.78 -100.85 62.47
N LEU A 294 5.39 -100.67 63.74
CA LEU A 294 4.41 -99.65 64.13
C LEU A 294 4.99 -98.22 64.03
N ALA A 295 6.29 -98.05 64.27
CA ALA A 295 6.99 -96.78 64.04
C ALA A 295 7.05 -96.44 62.56
N MET A 296 7.46 -97.38 61.69
CA MET A 296 7.47 -97.17 60.23
C MET A 296 6.08 -96.87 59.67
N LEU A 297 5.02 -97.50 60.18
CA LEU A 297 3.64 -97.17 59.78
C LEU A 297 3.23 -95.75 60.21
N LYS A 298 3.57 -95.35 61.45
CA LYS A 298 3.37 -93.95 61.90
C LYS A 298 4.20 -92.95 61.09
N ASP A 299 5.41 -93.32 60.69
CA ASP A 299 6.26 -92.48 59.84
C ASP A 299 5.65 -92.34 58.44
N ILE A 300 5.14 -93.41 57.84
CA ILE A 300 4.40 -93.40 56.56
C ILE A 300 3.13 -92.53 56.67
N ASP A 301 2.34 -92.67 57.73
CA ASP A 301 1.16 -91.83 57.96
C ASP A 301 1.56 -90.36 58.16
N SER A 302 2.65 -90.08 58.88
CA SER A 302 3.18 -88.72 59.04
C SER A 302 3.70 -88.13 57.74
N LEU A 303 4.30 -88.94 56.86
CA LEU A 303 4.77 -88.54 55.55
C LEU A 303 3.59 -88.31 54.59
N SER A 304 2.53 -89.11 54.67
CA SER A 304 1.27 -88.91 53.95
C SER A 304 0.58 -87.61 54.40
N GLN A 305 0.48 -87.37 55.71
CA GLN A 305 -0.02 -86.10 56.26
C GLN A 305 0.85 -84.91 55.82
N LYS A 306 2.18 -85.02 55.86
CA LYS A 306 3.10 -84.00 55.35
C LYS A 306 2.94 -83.77 53.84
N LYS A 307 2.71 -84.82 53.04
CA LYS A 307 2.44 -84.70 51.60
C LYS A 307 1.14 -83.93 51.35
N ASN A 308 0.06 -84.28 52.03
CA ASN A 308 -1.22 -83.59 51.91
C ASN A 308 -1.14 -82.14 52.40
N GLN A 309 -0.38 -81.88 53.46
CA GLN A 309 -0.09 -80.54 53.95
C GLN A 309 0.71 -79.72 52.92
N LEU A 310 1.77 -80.30 52.33
CA LEU A 310 2.55 -79.67 51.27
C LEU A 310 1.71 -79.43 50.00
N GLU A 311 0.81 -80.34 49.62
CA GLU A 311 -0.12 -80.12 48.50
C GLU A 311 -1.11 -78.99 48.80
N ALA A 312 -1.62 -78.90 50.03
CA ALA A 312 -2.45 -77.77 50.46
C ALA A 312 -1.68 -76.44 50.47
N ASP A 313 -0.42 -76.44 50.92
CA ASP A 313 0.43 -75.25 50.97
C ASP A 313 0.90 -74.81 49.56
N VAL A 314 1.18 -75.76 48.66
CA VAL A 314 1.42 -75.50 47.23
C VAL A 314 0.17 -74.93 46.56
N LYS A 315 -1.03 -75.43 46.89
CA LYS A 315 -2.28 -74.88 46.37
C LYS A 315 -2.52 -73.45 46.86
N ARG A 316 -2.32 -73.17 48.17
CA ARG A 316 -2.37 -71.81 48.74
C ARG A 316 -1.36 -70.88 48.07
N ALA A 317 -0.12 -71.35 47.85
CA ALA A 317 0.91 -70.58 47.15
C ALA A 317 0.53 -70.28 45.69
N SER A 318 -0.09 -71.24 44.99
CA SER A 318 -0.59 -71.05 43.62
C SER A 318 -1.75 -70.05 43.56
N ASP A 319 -2.67 -70.09 44.52
CA ASP A 319 -3.79 -69.15 44.56
C ASP A 319 -3.35 -67.74 44.98
N HIS A 320 -2.39 -67.61 45.89
CA HIS A 320 -1.71 -66.33 46.18
C HIS A 320 -0.93 -65.78 44.98
N LEU A 321 -0.25 -66.64 44.19
CA LEU A 321 0.41 -66.21 42.95
C LEU A 321 -0.60 -65.60 41.96
N LYS A 322 -1.76 -66.24 41.75
CA LYS A 322 -2.84 -65.70 40.89
C LYS A 322 -3.41 -64.39 41.42
N GLU A 323 -3.45 -64.20 42.74
CA GLU A 323 -3.89 -62.95 43.37
C GLU A 323 -2.84 -61.84 43.18
N VAL A 324 -1.55 -62.15 43.34
CA VAL A 324 -0.43 -61.25 43.03
C VAL A 324 -0.46 -60.85 41.56
N ASP A 325 -0.65 -61.77 40.62
CA ASP A 325 -0.74 -61.46 39.17
C ASP A 325 -1.92 -60.52 38.85
N LYS A 326 -3.06 -60.68 39.53
CA LYS A 326 -4.20 -59.75 39.43
C LYS A 326 -3.86 -58.36 39.96
N LEU A 327 -3.15 -58.28 41.09
CA LEU A 327 -2.72 -57.00 41.67
C LEU A 327 -1.64 -56.30 40.84
N VAL A 328 -0.69 -57.06 40.27
CA VAL A 328 0.34 -56.57 39.35
C VAL A 328 -0.32 -56.01 38.10
N SER A 329 -1.18 -56.77 37.42
CA SER A 329 -1.87 -56.30 36.21
C SER A 329 -2.82 -55.11 36.47
N ALA A 330 -3.40 -55.00 37.66
CA ALA A 330 -4.13 -53.80 38.09
C ALA A 330 -3.20 -52.58 38.28
N LYS A 331 -2.05 -52.76 38.92
CA LYS A 331 -1.05 -51.69 39.11
C LYS A 331 -0.40 -51.25 37.79
N GLU A 332 -0.16 -52.16 36.85
CA GLU A 332 0.30 -51.83 35.50
C GLU A 332 -0.72 -50.96 34.74
N LYS A 333 -2.02 -51.28 34.87
CA LYS A 333 -3.10 -50.44 34.31
C LYS A 333 -3.15 -49.07 34.96
N GLU A 334 -3.04 -48.96 36.29
CA GLU A 334 -2.96 -47.66 36.98
C GLU A 334 -1.76 -46.83 36.51
N LEU A 335 -0.57 -47.45 36.42
CA LEU A 335 0.65 -46.78 35.95
C LEU A 335 0.53 -46.32 34.48
N SER A 336 -0.15 -47.10 33.62
CA SER A 336 -0.45 -46.72 32.23
C SER A 336 -1.46 -45.57 32.13
N ILE A 337 -2.48 -45.55 32.99
CA ILE A 337 -3.44 -44.43 33.07
C ILE A 337 -2.72 -43.16 33.57
N GLU A 338 -1.84 -43.29 34.56
CA GLU A 338 -1.11 -42.18 35.15
C GLU A 338 -0.01 -41.62 34.23
N SER A 339 0.61 -42.44 33.38
CA SER A 339 1.49 -41.94 32.31
C SER A 339 0.69 -41.17 31.25
N LYS A 340 -0.44 -41.72 30.80
CA LYS A 340 -1.35 -41.06 29.83
C LYS A 340 -1.91 -39.75 30.38
N LYS A 341 -2.25 -39.66 31.67
CA LYS A 341 -2.65 -38.39 32.34
C LYS A 341 -1.53 -37.34 32.29
N LYS A 342 -0.27 -37.74 32.52
CA LYS A 342 0.89 -36.83 32.46
C LYS A 342 1.19 -36.37 31.03
N GLU A 343 1.03 -37.25 30.04
CA GLU A 343 1.11 -36.91 28.62
C GLU A 343 0.00 -35.94 28.22
N PHE A 344 -1.26 -36.23 28.60
CA PHE A 344 -2.39 -35.33 28.38
C PHE A 344 -2.16 -33.95 29.02
N ALA A 345 -1.64 -33.88 30.25
CA ALA A 345 -1.30 -32.60 30.89
C ALA A 345 -0.16 -31.85 30.18
N LYS A 346 0.84 -32.56 29.63
CA LYS A 346 1.90 -31.96 28.79
C LYS A 346 1.31 -31.42 27.47
N LEU A 347 0.43 -32.18 26.82
CA LEU A 347 -0.27 -31.78 25.60
C LEU A 347 -1.19 -30.58 25.85
N GLN A 348 -1.98 -30.58 26.92
CA GLN A 348 -2.85 -29.46 27.29
C GLN A 348 -2.06 -28.17 27.53
N LYS A 349 -0.90 -28.24 28.20
CA LYS A 349 0.01 -27.09 28.32
C LYS A 349 0.52 -26.62 26.96
N LYS A 350 0.95 -27.55 26.09
CA LYS A 350 1.42 -27.23 24.73
C LYS A 350 0.32 -26.58 23.88
N ILE A 351 -0.94 -27.05 23.99
CA ILE A 351 -2.12 -26.45 23.35
C ILE A 351 -2.35 -25.03 23.88
N ASN A 352 -2.33 -24.83 25.20
CA ASN A 352 -2.51 -23.50 25.80
C ASN A 352 -1.39 -22.51 25.39
N ASP A 353 -0.14 -22.97 25.31
CA ASP A 353 0.99 -22.15 24.85
C ASP A 353 0.95 -21.86 23.34
N LEU A 354 0.44 -22.80 22.53
CA LEU A 354 0.17 -22.57 21.11
C LEU A 354 -0.98 -21.58 20.90
N ASN A 355 -2.07 -21.68 21.67
CA ASN A 355 -3.18 -20.73 21.62
C ASN A 355 -2.72 -19.31 21.98
N LYS A 356 -1.92 -19.14 23.04
CA LYS A 356 -1.31 -17.84 23.38
C LYS A 356 -0.45 -17.27 22.23
N LYS A 357 0.33 -18.12 21.55
CA LYS A 357 1.11 -17.71 20.36
C LYS A 357 0.23 -17.39 19.15
N LEU A 358 -0.88 -18.10 18.98
CA LEU A 358 -1.88 -17.85 17.94
C LEU A 358 -2.55 -16.48 18.16
N ASP A 359 -2.96 -16.18 19.38
CA ASP A 359 -3.61 -14.91 19.72
C ASP A 359 -2.63 -13.72 19.61
N GLN A 360 -1.37 -13.90 20.02
CA GLN A 360 -0.30 -12.93 19.76
C GLN A 360 -0.08 -12.68 18.26
N ARG A 361 -0.15 -13.73 17.42
CA ARG A 361 -0.06 -13.59 15.95
C ARG A 361 -1.27 -12.88 15.37
N LYS A 362 -2.49 -13.22 15.79
CA LYS A 362 -3.73 -12.53 15.39
C LYS A 362 -3.68 -11.04 15.71
N LEU A 363 -3.28 -10.67 16.92
CA LEU A 363 -3.12 -9.28 17.33
C LEU A 363 -2.11 -8.54 16.43
N LYS A 364 -0.99 -9.19 16.09
CA LYS A 364 0.04 -8.62 15.23
C LYS A 364 -0.44 -8.44 13.78
N ILE A 365 -1.19 -9.40 13.25
CA ILE A 365 -1.84 -9.32 11.93
C ILE A 365 -2.79 -8.12 11.90
N HIS A 366 -3.69 -7.98 12.88
CA HIS A 366 -4.61 -6.84 12.96
C HIS A 366 -3.88 -5.48 13.06
N GLN A 367 -2.77 -5.40 13.79
CA GLN A 367 -1.94 -4.18 13.85
C GLN A 367 -1.29 -3.87 12.49
N GLN A 368 -0.91 -4.89 11.72
CA GLN A 368 -0.39 -4.72 10.37
C GLN A 368 -1.49 -4.32 9.37
N GLU A 369 -2.68 -4.88 9.47
CA GLU A 369 -3.84 -4.56 8.63
C GLU A 369 -4.26 -3.09 8.81
N GLU A 370 -4.35 -2.59 10.04
CA GLU A 370 -4.60 -1.16 10.32
C GLU A 370 -3.45 -0.27 9.80
N THR A 371 -2.18 -0.72 9.92
CA THR A 371 -1.05 0.01 9.34
C THR A 371 -1.12 0.07 7.80
N LEU A 372 -1.55 -1.02 7.15
CA LEU A 372 -1.74 -1.08 5.69
C LEU A 372 -2.92 -0.22 5.24
N LYS A 373 -4.03 -0.23 5.98
CA LYS A 373 -5.21 0.61 5.73
C LYS A 373 -4.88 2.09 5.82
N SER A 374 -4.12 2.50 6.84
CA SER A 374 -3.60 3.87 6.96
C SER A 374 -2.68 4.25 5.79
N LYS A 375 -1.81 3.34 5.33
CA LYS A 375 -0.92 3.59 4.19
C LYS A 375 -1.65 3.67 2.85
N ARG A 376 -2.71 2.87 2.65
CA ARG A 376 -3.57 2.97 1.47
C ARG A 376 -4.24 4.35 1.40
N ALA A 377 -4.84 4.82 2.50
CA ALA A 377 -5.42 6.16 2.56
C ALA A 377 -4.39 7.30 2.31
N GLU A 378 -3.13 7.13 2.72
CA GLU A 378 -2.06 8.08 2.40
C GLU A 378 -1.68 8.06 0.90
N LEU A 379 -1.68 6.88 0.27
CA LEU A 379 -1.45 6.73 -1.17
C LEU A 379 -2.61 7.34 -1.98
N ASP A 380 -3.86 7.01 -1.65
CA ASP A 380 -5.06 7.56 -2.30
C ASP A 380 -5.09 9.11 -2.22
N SER A 381 -4.52 9.69 -1.14
CA SER A 381 -4.37 11.14 -0.99
C SER A 381 -3.28 11.73 -1.89
N LYS A 382 -2.15 11.04 -2.07
CA LYS A 382 -1.05 11.48 -2.95
C LYS A 382 -1.38 11.30 -4.42
N GLU A 383 -2.11 10.25 -4.77
CA GLU A 383 -2.62 10.02 -6.13
C GLU A 383 -3.57 11.16 -6.55
N LYS A 384 -4.45 11.62 -5.65
CA LYS A 384 -5.28 12.81 -5.88
C LYS A 384 -4.47 14.09 -6.01
N GLU A 385 -3.39 14.25 -5.26
CA GLU A 385 -2.49 15.41 -5.40
C GLU A 385 -1.73 15.38 -6.74
N LEU A 386 -1.27 14.20 -7.18
CA LEU A 386 -0.64 14.02 -8.48
C LEU A 386 -1.61 14.31 -9.63
N LEU A 387 -2.82 13.76 -9.61
CA LEU A 387 -3.86 14.06 -10.61
C LEU A 387 -4.23 15.56 -10.65
N ALA A 388 -4.15 16.27 -9.53
CA ALA A 388 -4.34 17.72 -9.50
C ALA A 388 -3.15 18.47 -10.13
N ARG A 389 -1.91 18.00 -9.90
CA ARG A 389 -0.71 18.57 -10.54
C ARG A 389 -0.66 18.28 -12.04
N GLU A 390 -1.02 17.08 -12.48
CA GLU A 390 -1.12 16.71 -13.90
C GLU A 390 -2.09 17.64 -14.64
N LYS A 391 -3.30 17.86 -14.09
CA LYS A 391 -4.23 18.86 -14.63
C LYS A 391 -3.63 20.26 -14.71
N SER A 392 -2.98 20.73 -13.65
CA SER A 392 -2.32 22.05 -13.67
C SER A 392 -1.17 22.14 -14.69
N PHE A 393 -0.53 21.01 -15.01
CA PHE A 393 0.51 20.95 -16.04
C PHE A 393 -0.09 20.96 -17.45
N ASP A 394 -1.20 20.25 -17.67
CA ASP A 394 -1.95 20.31 -18.92
C ASP A 394 -2.51 21.71 -19.17
N ASP A 395 -3.08 22.37 -18.15
CA ASP A 395 -3.57 23.75 -18.21
C ASP A 395 -2.42 24.72 -18.59
N LEU A 396 -1.26 24.62 -17.93
CA LEU A 396 -0.06 25.43 -18.25
C LEU A 396 0.48 25.14 -19.65
N LYS A 397 0.41 23.89 -20.12
CA LYS A 397 0.84 23.49 -21.46
C LYS A 397 -0.11 24.04 -22.53
N SER A 398 -1.41 24.05 -22.27
CA SER A 398 -2.40 24.73 -23.11
C SER A 398 -2.19 26.24 -23.14
N GLN A 399 -1.85 26.86 -22.00
CA GLN A 399 -1.49 28.28 -21.95
C GLN A 399 -0.23 28.57 -22.79
N GLN A 400 0.86 27.81 -22.60
CA GLN A 400 2.08 27.96 -23.41
C GLN A 400 1.83 27.73 -24.91
N ALA A 401 0.96 26.80 -25.29
CA ALA A 401 0.60 26.59 -26.69
C ALA A 401 -0.15 27.79 -27.29
N GLY A 402 -0.99 28.47 -26.49
CA GLY A 402 -1.62 29.74 -26.84
C GLY A 402 -0.60 30.85 -27.03
N GLU A 403 0.21 31.14 -26.00
CA GLU A 403 1.26 32.16 -26.02
C GLU A 403 2.23 31.94 -27.20
N HIS A 404 2.68 30.70 -27.43
CA HIS A 404 3.57 30.37 -28.54
C HIS A 404 2.92 30.62 -29.92
N LYS A 405 1.61 30.40 -30.06
CA LYS A 405 0.88 30.70 -31.29
C LYS A 405 0.77 32.21 -31.53
N GLU A 406 0.52 32.99 -30.48
CA GLU A 406 0.53 34.46 -30.54
C GLU A 406 1.91 35.00 -30.91
N TYR A 407 2.98 34.48 -30.29
CA TYR A 407 4.35 34.82 -30.67
C TYR A 407 4.67 34.44 -32.12
N GLN A 408 4.27 33.26 -32.59
CA GLN A 408 4.46 32.87 -33.99
C GLN A 408 3.72 33.80 -34.96
N GLN A 409 2.49 34.22 -34.63
CA GLN A 409 1.74 35.16 -35.44
C GLN A 409 2.41 36.54 -35.46
N SER A 410 2.82 37.07 -34.30
CA SER A 410 3.57 38.32 -34.22
C SER A 410 4.90 38.29 -35.00
N VAL A 411 5.63 37.18 -34.96
CA VAL A 411 6.84 36.98 -35.77
C VAL A 411 6.53 36.94 -37.27
N ALA A 412 5.42 36.32 -37.68
CA ALA A 412 4.99 36.31 -39.08
C ALA A 412 4.61 37.73 -39.58
N ASP A 413 3.87 38.49 -38.77
CA ASP A 413 3.49 39.87 -39.07
C ASP A 413 4.73 40.77 -39.20
N ILE A 414 5.66 40.70 -38.23
CA ILE A 414 6.95 41.42 -38.28
C ILE A 414 7.78 40.99 -39.51
N SER A 415 7.79 39.71 -39.86
CA SER A 415 8.49 39.22 -41.06
C SER A 415 7.87 39.74 -42.35
N SER A 416 6.55 39.92 -42.41
CA SER A 416 5.84 40.54 -43.53
C SER A 416 6.21 42.02 -43.66
N ASP A 417 6.23 42.76 -42.55
CA ASP A 417 6.67 44.16 -42.52
C ASP A 417 8.12 44.33 -42.95
N VAL A 418 9.03 43.47 -42.48
CA VAL A 418 10.44 43.48 -42.91
C VAL A 418 10.58 43.16 -44.41
N ALA A 419 9.73 42.28 -44.97
CA ALA A 419 9.72 42.02 -46.40
C ALA A 419 9.26 43.25 -47.21
N ARG A 420 8.14 43.88 -46.79
CA ARG A 420 7.60 45.10 -47.39
C ARG A 420 8.61 46.25 -47.38
N LEU A 421 9.28 46.49 -46.24
CA LEU A 421 10.31 47.53 -46.11
C LEU A 421 11.55 47.26 -46.98
N ARG A 422 11.89 45.99 -47.23
CA ARG A 422 12.98 45.62 -48.17
C ARG A 422 12.58 45.88 -49.62
N GLU A 423 11.34 45.61 -49.99
CA GLU A 423 10.81 45.90 -51.33
C GLU A 423 10.73 47.41 -51.59
N GLU A 424 10.19 48.17 -50.64
CA GLU A 424 10.17 49.64 -50.68
C GLU A 424 11.58 50.22 -50.83
N LYS A 425 12.54 49.75 -50.01
CA LYS A 425 13.95 50.13 -50.18
C LYS A 425 14.49 49.78 -51.57
N SER A 426 14.21 48.59 -52.08
CA SER A 426 14.67 48.17 -53.42
C SER A 426 14.07 49.02 -54.53
N MET A 427 12.83 49.50 -54.38
CA MET A 427 12.21 50.43 -55.33
C MET A 427 12.86 51.82 -55.27
N LEU A 428 13.18 52.32 -54.07
CA LEU A 428 13.91 53.58 -53.90
C LEU A 428 15.34 53.50 -54.45
N ASP A 429 16.08 52.43 -54.16
CA ASP A 429 17.42 52.18 -54.71
C ASP A 429 17.36 52.12 -56.27
N ALA A 430 16.32 51.51 -56.84
CA ALA A 430 16.11 51.48 -58.29
C ALA A 430 15.69 52.85 -58.88
N GLN A 431 14.93 53.67 -58.15
CA GLN A 431 14.61 55.04 -58.55
C GLN A 431 15.88 55.91 -58.56
N ILE A 432 16.69 55.85 -57.50
CA ILE A 432 17.97 56.56 -57.41
C ILE A 432 18.90 56.15 -58.56
N ALA A 433 18.93 54.87 -58.94
CA ALA A 433 19.70 54.40 -60.09
C ALA A 433 19.19 54.99 -61.43
N ARG A 434 17.88 55.05 -61.65
CA ARG A 434 17.29 55.69 -62.85
C ARG A 434 17.56 57.18 -62.88
N GLU A 435 17.37 57.90 -61.78
CA GLU A 435 17.64 59.33 -61.69
C GLU A 435 19.13 59.62 -61.97
N SER A 436 20.03 58.79 -61.42
CA SER A 436 21.47 58.85 -61.70
C SER A 436 21.79 58.60 -63.19
N GLN A 437 21.12 57.64 -63.83
CA GLN A 437 21.24 57.40 -65.27
C GLN A 437 20.74 58.59 -66.08
N THR A 438 19.55 59.13 -65.81
CA THR A 438 19.03 60.31 -66.52
C THR A 438 19.92 61.54 -66.33
N LEU A 439 20.58 61.68 -65.18
CA LEU A 439 21.51 62.76 -64.90
C LEU A 439 22.82 62.59 -65.71
N GLU A 440 23.29 61.35 -65.90
CA GLU A 440 24.43 61.06 -66.77
C GLU A 440 24.08 61.17 -68.27
N GLU A 441 22.87 60.77 -68.67
CA GLU A 441 22.33 61.01 -70.01
C GLU A 441 22.21 62.50 -70.29
N LEU A 442 21.75 63.33 -69.33
CA LEU A 442 21.71 64.79 -69.49
C LEU A 442 23.11 65.42 -69.60
N LYS A 443 24.12 64.90 -68.88
CA LYS A 443 25.52 65.32 -69.09
C LYS A 443 26.04 64.93 -70.47
N ASN A 444 25.71 63.72 -70.94
CA ASN A 444 26.14 63.25 -72.25
C ASN A 444 25.41 64.00 -73.37
N LEU A 445 24.12 64.30 -73.22
CA LEU A 445 23.36 65.13 -74.15
C LEU A 445 23.90 66.57 -74.17
N ALA A 446 24.34 67.12 -73.03
CA ALA A 446 25.02 68.41 -73.00
C ALA A 446 26.33 68.39 -73.81
N LYS A 447 27.17 67.36 -73.64
CA LYS A 447 28.38 67.15 -74.46
C LYS A 447 28.06 66.90 -75.93
N GLU A 448 27.06 66.08 -76.25
CA GLU A 448 26.63 65.82 -77.63
C GLU A 448 26.10 67.09 -78.28
N LYS A 449 25.49 68.03 -77.53
CA LYS A 449 25.11 69.34 -78.06
C LYS A 449 26.31 70.28 -78.24
N GLU A 450 27.36 70.19 -77.42
CA GLU A 450 28.65 70.83 -77.71
C GLU A 450 29.28 70.23 -78.98
N GLU A 451 29.30 68.90 -79.13
CA GLU A 451 29.87 68.19 -80.29
C GLU A 451 29.02 68.31 -81.57
N GLU A 452 27.69 68.41 -81.48
CA GLU A 452 26.81 68.68 -82.64
C GLU A 452 26.98 70.11 -83.15
N MET A 453 27.25 71.08 -82.25
CA MET A 453 27.63 72.43 -82.66
C MET A 453 28.98 72.43 -83.41
N GLU A 454 29.93 71.54 -83.05
CA GLU A 454 31.13 71.30 -83.87
C GLU A 454 30.87 70.45 -85.14
N GLY A 455 29.87 69.58 -85.10
CA GLY A 455 29.59 68.53 -86.08
C GLY A 455 28.71 68.98 -87.26
N PHE A 456 27.78 69.91 -87.03
CA PHE A 456 26.96 70.53 -88.08
C PHE A 456 27.84 71.21 -89.14
N GLY A 457 28.99 71.78 -88.75
CA GLY A 457 29.97 72.34 -89.70
C GLY A 457 30.67 71.31 -90.60
N LYS A 458 30.54 70.00 -90.33
CA LYS A 458 31.30 68.94 -91.00
C LYS A 458 30.43 67.94 -91.79
N ARG A 459 29.22 67.59 -91.35
CA ARG A 459 28.46 66.43 -91.89
C ARG A 459 27.36 66.71 -92.91
N GLU A 460 27.09 67.96 -93.27
CA GLU A 460 26.25 68.29 -94.43
C GLU A 460 26.86 67.79 -95.76
N ARG A 461 28.17 67.49 -95.79
CA ARG A 461 28.92 67.19 -97.02
C ARG A 461 28.83 65.75 -97.54
N ASP A 462 28.65 64.73 -96.68
CA ASP A 462 29.14 63.37 -97.00
C ASP A 462 28.11 62.21 -96.97
N MET A 463 26.81 62.45 -96.73
CA MET A 463 25.81 61.34 -96.70
C MET A 463 25.12 61.08 -98.05
N LEU A 464 25.76 60.26 -98.88
CA LEU A 464 25.15 59.70 -100.10
C LEU A 464 25.53 58.21 -100.27
N LEU A 465 24.60 57.30 -99.89
CA LEU A 465 24.54 55.84 -100.16
C LEU A 465 25.79 55.00 -99.75
N LYS A 466 25.80 54.05 -98.80
CA LYS A 466 24.86 52.96 -98.41
C LYS A 466 24.39 52.03 -99.53
N GLU A 467 24.89 50.78 -99.56
CA GLU A 467 24.07 49.54 -99.70
C GLU A 467 24.85 48.20 -99.58
N LYS A 468 24.11 47.13 -99.21
CA LYS A 468 24.16 45.70 -99.66
C LYS A 468 24.67 44.52 -98.77
N THR A 469 23.89 43.41 -98.91
CA THR A 469 24.07 41.94 -98.67
C THR A 469 23.79 41.26 -97.30
N VAL A 470 23.24 40.03 -97.39
CA VAL A 470 22.82 39.07 -96.32
C VAL A 470 22.98 37.63 -96.85
N ALA A 471 23.43 36.66 -96.02
CA ALA A 471 23.46 35.22 -96.34
C ALA A 471 23.55 34.28 -95.10
N ASP A 472 23.26 32.99 -95.33
CA ASP A 472 23.64 31.75 -94.60
C ASP A 472 22.94 31.25 -93.31
N VAL A 473 22.39 30.01 -93.41
CA VAL A 473 22.19 29.01 -92.33
C VAL A 473 22.31 27.59 -92.93
N GLN A 474 23.39 26.83 -92.67
CA GLN A 474 23.50 25.39 -93.03
C GLN A 474 24.63 24.63 -92.28
N THR A 475 24.70 24.70 -90.94
CA THR A 475 25.81 24.09 -90.15
C THR A 475 25.38 23.31 -88.89
N THR A 476 24.21 22.67 -88.89
CA THR A 476 23.77 21.76 -87.80
C THR A 476 24.12 20.28 -88.05
N LYS A 477 25.32 20.00 -88.60
CA LYS A 477 25.75 18.64 -88.99
C LYS A 477 26.72 17.97 -88.00
N ASP A 478 27.44 18.73 -87.18
CA ASP A 478 28.66 18.24 -86.51
C ASP A 478 28.48 17.75 -85.06
N ILE A 479 27.29 17.87 -84.47
CA ILE A 479 27.07 17.52 -83.05
C ILE A 479 26.74 16.02 -82.83
N LEU A 480 26.25 15.31 -83.86
CA LEU A 480 25.96 13.86 -83.75
C LEU A 480 27.21 12.97 -83.82
N ALA A 481 28.30 13.44 -84.44
CA ALA A 481 29.52 12.65 -84.66
C ALA A 481 30.26 12.21 -83.37
N LYS A 482 29.92 12.80 -82.21
CA LYS A 482 30.57 12.47 -80.93
C LYS A 482 30.02 11.24 -80.20
N LYS A 483 28.84 10.70 -80.57
CA LYS A 483 28.26 9.52 -79.90
C LYS A 483 28.54 8.17 -80.58
N GLU A 484 28.96 8.15 -81.84
CA GLU A 484 29.32 6.90 -82.54
C GLU A 484 30.69 6.33 -82.12
N LEU A 485 31.56 7.16 -81.52
CA LEU A 485 32.94 6.79 -81.23
C LEU A 485 33.08 5.89 -79.98
N ASP A 486 32.16 6.01 -79.02
CA ASP A 486 32.16 5.18 -77.80
C ASP A 486 31.61 3.75 -78.03
N LEU A 487 30.73 3.56 -79.02
CA LEU A 487 30.19 2.22 -79.35
C LEU A 487 31.24 1.31 -80.00
N LYS A 488 32.07 1.84 -80.91
CA LYS A 488 33.14 1.05 -81.56
C LYS A 488 34.14 0.45 -80.57
N ARG A 489 34.32 1.05 -79.39
CA ARG A 489 35.25 0.57 -78.36
C ARG A 489 34.76 -0.69 -77.63
N ILE A 490 33.48 -1.04 -77.75
CA ILE A 490 32.87 -2.23 -77.12
C ILE A 490 32.98 -3.45 -78.05
N ASP A 491 32.78 -3.29 -79.36
CA ASP A 491 32.87 -4.39 -80.34
C ASP A 491 34.30 -4.98 -80.45
N ASP A 492 35.33 -4.15 -80.32
CA ASP A 492 36.75 -4.58 -80.31
C ASP A 492 37.11 -5.48 -79.10
N LEU A 493 36.31 -5.43 -78.02
CA LEU A 493 36.48 -6.30 -76.85
C LEU A 493 35.69 -7.62 -76.98
N LEU A 494 34.53 -7.60 -77.65
CA LEU A 494 33.75 -8.80 -77.93
C LEU A 494 34.46 -9.73 -78.92
N THR A 495 34.98 -9.19 -80.02
CA THR A 495 35.70 -9.96 -81.05
C THR A 495 36.93 -10.70 -80.49
N LYS A 496 37.73 -10.07 -79.63
CA LYS A 496 38.86 -10.73 -78.93
C LYS A 496 38.42 -11.87 -78.01
N LYS A 497 37.26 -11.76 -77.36
CA LYS A 497 36.73 -12.82 -76.48
C LYS A 497 36.25 -14.04 -77.28
N GLN A 498 35.73 -13.82 -78.49
CA GLN A 498 35.20 -14.86 -79.36
C GLN A 498 36.32 -15.73 -79.97
N GLN A 499 37.44 -15.12 -80.38
CA GLN A 499 38.63 -15.85 -80.86
C GLN A 499 39.26 -16.78 -79.80
N LEU A 500 39.17 -16.41 -78.51
CA LEU A 500 39.67 -17.21 -77.39
C LEU A 500 38.82 -18.46 -77.09
N LEU A 501 37.52 -18.42 -77.40
CA LEU A 501 36.63 -19.58 -77.27
C LEU A 501 36.90 -20.61 -78.38
N GLU A 502 37.04 -20.15 -79.62
CA GLU A 502 37.26 -21.00 -80.79
C GLU A 502 38.59 -21.77 -80.75
N GLN A 503 39.60 -21.25 -80.04
CA GLN A 503 40.84 -22.00 -79.76
C GLN A 503 40.63 -23.16 -78.78
N LYS A 504 39.81 -22.97 -77.73
CA LYS A 504 39.55 -24.03 -76.73
C LYS A 504 38.69 -25.17 -77.27
N GLU A 505 37.76 -24.91 -78.18
CA GLU A 505 36.97 -25.97 -78.81
C GLU A 505 37.83 -26.94 -79.64
N LYS A 506 38.89 -26.42 -80.28
CA LYS A 506 39.87 -27.21 -81.07
C LYS A 506 40.79 -28.08 -80.19
N GLU A 507 41.02 -27.71 -78.93
CA GLU A 507 41.73 -28.58 -77.97
C GLU A 507 40.84 -29.71 -77.42
N LEU A 508 39.58 -29.40 -77.11
CA LEU A 508 38.64 -30.38 -76.56
C LEU A 508 38.28 -31.48 -77.56
N THR A 509 38.22 -31.16 -78.86
CA THR A 509 37.98 -32.16 -79.92
C THR A 509 39.10 -33.19 -80.00
N LYS A 510 40.37 -32.76 -80.06
CA LYS A 510 41.54 -33.67 -80.05
C LYS A 510 41.62 -34.56 -78.81
N ARG A 511 41.16 -34.04 -77.66
CA ARG A 511 41.13 -34.80 -76.40
C ARG A 511 40.01 -35.85 -76.34
N ARG A 512 39.00 -35.75 -77.20
CA ARG A 512 37.92 -36.74 -77.33
C ARG A 512 38.36 -37.94 -78.15
N GLU A 513 38.98 -37.70 -79.31
CA GLU A 513 39.51 -38.72 -80.22
C GLU A 513 40.50 -39.68 -79.53
N THR A 514 41.31 -39.15 -78.61
CA THR A 514 42.32 -39.94 -77.87
C THR A 514 41.71 -40.91 -76.86
N MET A 515 40.61 -40.56 -76.18
CA MET A 515 39.93 -41.47 -75.25
C MET A 515 39.16 -42.59 -75.96
N GLU A 516 38.64 -42.32 -77.17
CA GLU A 516 37.86 -43.28 -77.94
C GLU A 516 38.73 -44.46 -78.45
N TYR A 517 40.01 -44.19 -78.74
CA TYR A 517 41.01 -45.21 -79.05
C TYR A 517 41.33 -46.15 -77.87
N GLU A 518 41.41 -45.61 -76.64
CA GLU A 518 41.72 -46.42 -75.45
C GLU A 518 40.58 -47.38 -75.09
N LEU A 519 39.32 -46.96 -75.32
CA LEU A 519 38.14 -47.78 -75.06
C LEU A 519 38.14 -49.09 -75.87
N GLN A 520 38.45 -49.01 -77.17
CA GLN A 520 38.51 -50.19 -78.06
C GLN A 520 39.56 -51.22 -77.60
N LYS A 521 40.68 -50.75 -77.03
CA LYS A 521 41.75 -51.63 -76.52
C LYS A 521 41.30 -52.44 -75.29
N ALA A 522 40.42 -51.88 -74.45
CA ALA A 522 39.92 -52.55 -73.25
C ALA A 522 38.97 -53.73 -73.58
N GLU A 523 38.13 -53.59 -74.61
CA GLU A 523 37.16 -54.62 -74.98
C GLU A 523 37.80 -55.91 -75.52
N ALA A 524 38.95 -55.80 -76.18
CA ALA A 524 39.71 -56.95 -76.68
C ALA A 524 40.15 -57.88 -75.53
N ASN A 525 40.66 -57.32 -74.43
CA ASN A 525 41.15 -58.09 -73.28
C ASN A 525 40.05 -58.90 -72.59
N LYS A 526 38.81 -58.38 -72.56
CA LYS A 526 37.66 -59.05 -71.92
C LYS A 526 37.35 -60.42 -72.53
N ARG A 527 37.67 -60.64 -73.82
CA ARG A 527 37.38 -61.91 -74.51
C ARG A 527 38.31 -63.06 -74.09
N ILE A 528 39.54 -62.76 -73.67
CA ILE A 528 40.55 -63.76 -73.32
C ILE A 528 40.18 -64.46 -72.00
N ILE A 529 39.72 -63.71 -71.00
CA ILE A 529 39.41 -64.22 -69.65
C ILE A 529 38.31 -65.30 -69.65
N TYR A 530 37.39 -65.27 -70.62
CA TYR A 530 36.26 -66.21 -70.65
C TYR A 530 36.62 -67.66 -71.02
N SER A 531 37.78 -67.92 -71.66
CA SER A 531 38.19 -69.29 -71.99
C SER A 531 38.78 -70.04 -70.80
N GLU A 532 39.49 -69.36 -69.89
CA GLU A 532 40.18 -69.95 -68.74
C GLU A 532 39.23 -70.50 -67.65
N ILE A 533 38.02 -69.94 -67.54
CA ILE A 533 37.01 -70.39 -66.57
C ILE A 533 36.54 -71.82 -66.89
N LYS A 534 36.52 -72.21 -68.17
CA LYS A 534 35.96 -73.49 -68.63
C LYS A 534 36.83 -74.69 -68.24
N THR A 535 38.15 -74.53 -68.16
CA THR A 535 39.08 -75.61 -67.79
C THR A 535 38.97 -76.00 -66.32
N ARG A 536 38.82 -75.03 -65.40
CA ARG A 536 38.73 -75.28 -63.95
C ARG A 536 37.49 -76.06 -63.50
N GLN A 537 36.47 -76.19 -64.35
CA GLN A 537 35.27 -76.96 -64.00
C GLN A 537 35.47 -78.48 -64.07
N ALA A 538 36.49 -78.96 -64.80
CA ALA A 538 36.78 -80.40 -64.90
C ALA A 538 37.44 -80.96 -63.63
N GLU A 539 38.34 -80.18 -63.00
CA GLU A 539 39.15 -80.59 -61.83
C GLU A 539 38.31 -80.83 -60.56
N LEU A 540 37.07 -80.32 -60.51
CA LEU A 540 36.17 -80.49 -59.37
C LEU A 540 35.53 -81.88 -59.27
N ALA A 541 35.48 -82.66 -60.36
CA ALA A 541 34.83 -83.97 -60.36
C ALA A 541 35.60 -84.99 -59.50
N ASP A 542 36.93 -85.05 -59.64
CA ASP A 542 37.78 -86.07 -59.02
C ASP A 542 37.86 -85.93 -57.48
N LEU A 543 37.67 -84.73 -56.95
CA LEU A 543 37.61 -84.45 -55.51
C LEU A 543 36.42 -85.12 -54.79
N THR A 544 35.40 -85.58 -55.54
CA THR A 544 34.19 -86.16 -54.97
C THR A 544 34.45 -87.53 -54.33
N ASN A 545 35.30 -88.36 -54.93
CA ASN A 545 35.54 -89.74 -54.48
C ASN A 545 36.37 -89.82 -53.19
N LEU A 546 37.14 -88.77 -52.86
CA LEU A 546 37.88 -88.68 -51.59
C LEU A 546 36.97 -88.44 -50.37
N ARG A 547 35.70 -88.08 -50.61
CA ARG A 547 34.77 -87.59 -49.59
C ARG A 547 34.13 -88.71 -48.77
N ASP A 548 33.93 -89.89 -49.36
CA ASP A 548 33.19 -90.99 -48.73
C ASP A 548 34.04 -91.85 -47.79
N LEU A 549 35.37 -91.89 -47.93
CA LEU A 549 36.25 -92.47 -46.90
C LEU A 549 36.24 -91.62 -45.61
N ARG A 550 36.33 -90.29 -45.75
CA ARG A 550 36.32 -89.37 -44.59
C ARG A 550 35.01 -89.43 -43.78
N ARG A 551 33.89 -89.84 -44.38
CA ARG A 551 32.60 -89.96 -43.66
C ARG A 551 32.66 -90.94 -42.49
N LYS A 552 33.35 -92.09 -42.62
CA LYS A 552 33.39 -93.09 -41.55
C LYS A 552 34.24 -92.68 -40.35
N GLU A 553 35.32 -91.95 -40.57
CA GLU A 553 36.14 -91.35 -39.49
C GLU A 553 35.42 -90.16 -38.83
N VAL A 554 34.54 -89.47 -39.58
CA VAL A 554 33.65 -88.44 -39.04
C VAL A 554 32.59 -89.04 -38.12
N ASP A 555 31.94 -90.16 -38.47
CA ASP A 555 30.86 -90.75 -37.66
C ASP A 555 31.29 -91.15 -36.23
N GLU A 556 32.51 -91.68 -36.05
CA GLU A 556 33.06 -91.98 -34.72
C GLU A 556 33.44 -90.70 -33.97
N SER A 557 34.05 -89.74 -34.66
CA SER A 557 34.35 -88.40 -34.11
C SER A 557 33.08 -87.66 -33.66
N ASP A 558 31.98 -87.83 -34.40
CA ASP A 558 30.67 -87.22 -34.16
C ASP A 558 30.06 -87.61 -32.81
N THR A 559 30.36 -88.81 -32.29
CA THR A 559 29.85 -89.26 -30.98
C THR A 559 30.54 -88.53 -29.82
N VAL A 560 31.86 -88.41 -29.88
CA VAL A 560 32.67 -87.65 -28.90
C VAL A 560 32.41 -86.15 -29.04
N LEU A 561 32.18 -85.67 -30.26
CA LEU A 561 31.78 -84.29 -30.51
C LEU A 561 30.40 -83.99 -29.93
N LYS A 562 29.39 -84.87 -30.02
CA LYS A 562 28.06 -84.66 -29.42
C LYS A 562 28.07 -84.58 -27.89
N GLU A 563 28.93 -85.36 -27.23
CA GLU A 563 29.09 -85.24 -25.77
C GLU A 563 29.74 -83.91 -25.38
N LYS A 564 30.81 -83.49 -26.08
CA LYS A 564 31.42 -82.17 -25.89
C LYS A 564 30.53 -81.01 -26.31
N GLU A 565 29.74 -81.17 -27.36
CA GLU A 565 28.77 -80.18 -27.84
C GLU A 565 27.71 -79.95 -26.77
N LYS A 566 27.28 -81.01 -26.07
CA LYS A 566 26.35 -80.88 -24.95
C LYS A 566 26.97 -80.17 -23.74
N GLU A 567 28.22 -80.50 -23.37
CA GLU A 567 28.95 -79.78 -22.31
C GLU A 567 29.15 -78.29 -22.69
N LEU A 568 29.52 -78.02 -23.94
CA LEU A 568 29.62 -76.66 -24.49
C LEU A 568 28.27 -75.95 -24.53
N LEU A 569 27.16 -76.64 -24.80
CA LEU A 569 25.82 -76.04 -24.78
C LEU A 569 25.38 -75.66 -23.37
N GLU A 570 25.89 -76.34 -22.35
CA GLU A 570 25.64 -76.05 -20.94
C GLU A 570 26.49 -74.85 -20.50
N THR A 571 27.79 -74.80 -20.86
CA THR A 571 28.63 -73.62 -20.61
C THR A 571 28.22 -72.38 -21.41
N VAL A 572 27.68 -72.55 -22.63
CA VAL A 572 27.12 -71.45 -23.42
C VAL A 572 25.89 -70.86 -22.72
N LYS A 573 25.03 -71.67 -22.09
CA LYS A 573 23.89 -71.15 -21.32
C LYS A 573 24.31 -70.41 -20.05
N ASP A 574 25.33 -70.90 -19.35
CA ASP A 574 25.89 -70.20 -18.20
C ASP A 574 26.51 -68.87 -18.63
N LEU A 575 27.22 -68.84 -19.77
CA LEU A 575 27.75 -67.60 -20.36
C LEU A 575 26.66 -66.66 -20.90
N GLU A 576 25.55 -67.16 -21.41
CA GLU A 576 24.37 -66.36 -21.78
C GLU A 576 23.73 -65.72 -20.55
N LEU A 577 23.67 -66.43 -19.41
CA LEU A 577 23.20 -65.93 -18.12
C LEU A 577 24.15 -64.86 -17.54
N ASP A 578 25.45 -65.10 -17.57
CA ASP A 578 26.47 -64.13 -17.15
C ASP A 578 26.44 -62.88 -18.05
N LYS A 579 26.20 -63.07 -19.36
CA LYS A 579 25.99 -61.96 -20.30
C LYS A 579 24.73 -61.17 -19.96
N GLU A 580 23.60 -61.82 -19.70
CA GLU A 580 22.35 -61.14 -19.32
C GLU A 580 22.48 -60.38 -17.97
N LEU A 581 23.40 -60.82 -17.09
CA LEU A 581 23.76 -60.10 -15.87
C LEU A 581 24.73 -58.95 -16.11
N LEU A 582 25.63 -59.06 -17.09
CA LEU A 582 26.49 -57.97 -17.56
C LEU A 582 25.67 -56.88 -18.25
N ASP A 583 24.81 -57.24 -19.21
CA ASP A 583 23.92 -56.33 -19.94
C ASP A 583 23.08 -55.49 -18.93
N LYS A 584 22.53 -56.12 -17.88
CA LYS A 584 21.79 -55.42 -16.80
C LYS A 584 22.66 -54.45 -15.99
N LYS A 585 23.93 -54.80 -15.74
CA LYS A 585 24.87 -53.89 -15.05
C LYS A 585 25.31 -52.75 -15.97
N GLU A 586 25.47 -53.00 -17.26
CA GLU A 586 25.75 -51.97 -18.26
C GLU A 586 24.58 -50.99 -18.38
N ASP A 587 23.33 -51.48 -18.36
CA ASP A 587 22.12 -50.65 -18.28
C ASP A 587 22.05 -49.82 -16.99
N GLU A 588 22.36 -50.42 -15.82
CA GLU A 588 22.43 -49.68 -14.55
C GLU A 588 23.53 -48.60 -14.57
N ILE A 589 24.72 -48.91 -15.11
CA ILE A 589 25.81 -47.96 -15.28
C ILE A 589 25.41 -46.84 -16.24
N ALA A 590 24.82 -47.16 -17.39
CA ALA A 590 24.32 -46.18 -18.36
C ALA A 590 23.23 -45.27 -17.76
N ALA A 591 22.35 -45.81 -16.93
CA ALA A 591 21.36 -45.03 -16.19
C ALA A 591 21.98 -44.10 -15.13
N THR A 592 23.09 -44.49 -14.49
CA THR A 592 23.84 -43.59 -13.60
C THR A 592 24.63 -42.53 -14.35
N LEU A 593 25.23 -42.86 -15.50
CA LEU A 593 25.95 -41.91 -16.35
C LEU A 593 25.00 -40.82 -16.87
N ARG A 594 23.81 -41.18 -17.36
CA ARG A 594 22.80 -40.20 -17.79
C ARG A 594 22.40 -39.24 -16.66
N LYS A 595 22.24 -39.73 -15.43
CA LYS A 595 21.96 -38.84 -14.27
C LYS A 595 23.11 -37.90 -13.98
N ILE A 596 24.36 -38.35 -14.11
CA ILE A 596 25.55 -37.51 -13.94
C ILE A 596 25.64 -36.46 -15.06
N GLU A 597 25.24 -36.80 -16.29
CA GLU A 597 25.14 -35.86 -17.41
C GLU A 597 24.02 -34.83 -17.18
N ASP A 598 22.84 -35.25 -16.74
CA ASP A 598 21.72 -34.37 -16.37
C ASP A 598 22.11 -33.41 -15.21
N ASP A 599 22.75 -33.93 -14.16
CA ASP A 599 23.25 -33.14 -13.02
C ASP A 599 24.35 -32.15 -13.47
N LYS A 600 25.22 -32.54 -14.41
CA LYS A 600 26.25 -31.64 -14.99
C LYS A 600 25.62 -30.49 -15.77
N VAL A 601 24.62 -30.76 -16.61
CA VAL A 601 23.88 -29.72 -17.34
C VAL A 601 23.17 -28.77 -16.38
N LEU A 602 22.61 -29.28 -15.27
CA LEU A 602 21.99 -28.45 -14.24
C LEU A 602 23.02 -27.57 -13.50
N ILE A 603 24.23 -28.07 -13.26
CA ILE A 603 25.34 -27.29 -12.69
C ILE A 603 25.76 -26.18 -13.66
N GLU A 604 25.97 -26.48 -14.94
CA GLU A 604 26.36 -25.49 -15.97
C GLU A 604 25.30 -24.36 -16.08
N GLN A 605 24.01 -24.70 -16.09
CA GLN A 605 22.92 -23.70 -16.05
C GLN A 605 22.95 -22.82 -14.79
N LYS A 606 23.31 -23.39 -13.63
CA LYS A 606 23.40 -22.64 -12.37
C LYS A 606 24.66 -21.78 -12.29
N GLU A 607 25.77 -22.21 -12.89
CA GLU A 607 26.97 -21.40 -13.05
C GLU A 607 26.70 -20.19 -13.97
N GLU A 608 26.00 -20.38 -15.10
CA GLU A 608 25.56 -19.27 -15.96
C GLU A 608 24.64 -18.27 -15.22
N GLU A 609 23.65 -18.76 -14.46
CA GLU A 609 22.78 -17.91 -13.64
C GLU A 609 23.58 -17.13 -12.58
N ILE A 610 24.58 -17.74 -11.96
CA ILE A 610 25.48 -17.06 -11.01
C ILE A 610 26.31 -15.99 -11.72
N ILE A 611 26.88 -16.28 -12.90
CA ILE A 611 27.67 -15.33 -13.69
C ILE A 611 26.83 -14.11 -14.09
N GLN A 612 25.59 -14.32 -14.55
CA GLN A 612 24.66 -13.22 -14.88
C GLN A 612 24.35 -12.36 -13.64
N ASN A 613 24.05 -12.99 -12.49
CA ASN A 613 23.79 -12.27 -11.25
C ASN A 613 25.03 -11.49 -10.76
N VAL A 614 26.24 -12.02 -10.92
CA VAL A 614 27.50 -11.31 -10.59
C VAL A 614 27.68 -10.10 -11.52
N SER A 615 27.49 -10.25 -12.83
CA SER A 615 27.55 -9.14 -13.79
C SER A 615 26.57 -8.02 -13.42
N MET A 616 25.31 -8.36 -13.12
CA MET A 616 24.31 -7.36 -12.70
C MET A 616 24.67 -6.66 -11.38
N LEU A 617 25.32 -7.36 -10.45
CA LEU A 617 25.80 -6.77 -9.20
C LEU A 617 27.01 -5.84 -9.43
N GLU A 618 27.88 -6.14 -10.40
CA GLU A 618 28.99 -5.28 -10.79
C GLU A 618 28.49 -4.00 -11.49
N ASP A 619 27.54 -4.12 -12.42
CA ASP A 619 26.88 -2.97 -13.06
C ASP A 619 26.18 -2.05 -12.03
N LEU A 620 25.43 -2.63 -11.09
CA LEU A 620 24.79 -1.89 -9.99
C LEU A 620 25.82 -1.21 -9.08
N LYS A 621 26.96 -1.85 -8.84
CA LYS A 621 28.07 -1.30 -8.05
C LYS A 621 28.77 -0.15 -8.77
N GLU A 622 28.83 -0.14 -10.10
CA GLU A 622 29.36 0.98 -10.89
C GLU A 622 28.36 2.14 -11.03
N MET A 623 27.05 1.85 -11.06
CA MET A 623 26.00 2.88 -11.08
C MET A 623 25.79 3.59 -9.74
N LEU A 624 26.10 2.92 -8.62
CA LEU A 624 25.94 3.48 -7.27
C LEU A 624 26.71 4.82 -7.08
N PRO A 625 28.02 4.92 -7.37
CA PRO A 625 28.77 6.18 -7.25
C PRO A 625 28.21 7.31 -8.12
N LYS A 626 27.79 7.01 -9.36
CA LYS A 626 27.21 8.01 -10.28
C LYS A 626 25.92 8.59 -9.68
N ARG A 627 25.07 7.73 -9.11
CA ARG A 627 23.83 8.11 -8.44
C ARG A 627 24.06 8.84 -7.12
N GLU A 628 25.12 8.51 -6.38
CA GLU A 628 25.55 9.27 -5.19
C GLU A 628 26.04 10.68 -5.56
N GLU A 629 26.74 10.83 -6.69
CA GLU A 629 27.18 12.13 -7.20
C GLU A 629 25.99 12.98 -7.71
N GLU A 630 25.03 12.38 -8.41
CA GLU A 630 23.76 13.02 -8.78
C GLU A 630 22.97 13.50 -7.55
N LEU A 631 22.85 12.65 -6.52
CA LEU A 631 22.20 13.00 -5.26
C LEU A 631 22.96 14.09 -4.50
N LYS A 632 24.28 14.17 -4.65
CA LYS A 632 25.08 15.27 -4.10
C LYS A 632 24.80 16.58 -4.82
N LYS A 633 24.78 16.58 -6.16
CA LYS A 633 24.44 17.76 -6.99
C LYS A 633 23.03 18.27 -6.68
N MET A 634 22.04 17.38 -6.62
CA MET A 634 20.67 17.74 -6.23
C MET A 634 20.59 18.36 -4.83
N ARG A 635 21.41 17.92 -3.86
CA ARG A 635 21.46 18.55 -2.53
C ARG A 635 22.07 19.95 -2.57
N GLU A 636 23.15 20.13 -3.32
CA GLU A 636 23.80 21.44 -3.52
C GLU A 636 22.85 22.44 -4.22
N GLU A 637 22.06 21.98 -5.18
CA GLU A 637 20.99 22.76 -5.82
C GLU A 637 19.87 23.13 -4.84
N ILE A 638 19.36 22.18 -4.05
CA ILE A 638 18.33 22.45 -3.02
C ILE A 638 18.84 23.48 -2.00
N GLU A 639 20.06 23.35 -1.50
CA GLU A 639 20.66 24.34 -0.59
C GLU A 639 20.78 25.73 -1.24
N ALA A 640 21.09 25.81 -2.54
CA ALA A 640 21.15 27.08 -3.26
C ALA A 640 19.75 27.72 -3.38
N TYR A 641 18.72 26.94 -3.69
CA TYR A 641 17.33 27.39 -3.72
C TYR A 641 16.83 27.85 -2.34
N GLU A 642 17.14 27.11 -1.27
CA GLU A 642 16.78 27.50 0.11
C GLU A 642 17.40 28.86 0.49
N ARG A 643 18.69 29.07 0.19
CA ARG A 643 19.37 30.36 0.43
C ARG A 643 18.73 31.50 -0.36
N ALA A 644 18.45 31.28 -1.64
CA ALA A 644 17.79 32.28 -2.49
C ALA A 644 16.37 32.64 -2.01
N LEU A 645 15.63 31.65 -1.49
CA LEU A 645 14.29 31.85 -0.94
C LEU A 645 14.34 32.68 0.35
N VAL A 646 15.26 32.37 1.28
CA VAL A 646 15.48 33.15 2.51
C VAL A 646 15.86 34.61 2.20
N ASP A 647 16.71 34.86 1.20
CA ASP A 647 17.07 36.23 0.82
C ASP A 647 15.90 36.97 0.13
N LYS A 648 15.04 36.27 -0.63
CA LYS A 648 13.80 36.83 -1.17
C LYS A 648 12.80 37.19 -0.07
N GLU A 649 12.63 36.33 0.94
CA GLU A 649 11.82 36.63 2.14
C GLU A 649 12.33 37.86 2.88
N ARG A 650 13.66 37.97 3.09
CA ARG A 650 14.29 39.16 3.69
C ARG A 650 14.08 40.44 2.88
N GLN A 651 14.05 40.35 1.55
CA GLN A 651 13.73 41.50 0.69
C GLN A 651 12.25 41.91 0.80
N LEU A 652 11.34 40.93 0.79
CA LEU A 652 9.91 41.17 0.98
C LEU A 652 9.62 41.80 2.35
N GLU A 653 10.21 41.28 3.42
CA GLU A 653 10.08 41.83 4.78
C GLU A 653 10.56 43.28 4.84
N LYS A 654 11.73 43.60 4.26
CA LYS A 654 12.22 44.99 4.15
C LYS A 654 11.26 45.90 3.37
N ASN A 655 10.59 45.38 2.34
CA ASN A 655 9.62 46.14 1.56
C ASN A 655 8.30 46.34 2.32
N TYR A 656 7.81 45.34 3.05
CA TYR A 656 6.65 45.47 3.94
C TYR A 656 6.91 46.49 5.06
N GLN A 657 8.09 46.45 5.69
CA GLN A 657 8.47 47.43 6.71
C GLN A 657 8.57 48.87 6.18
N LYS A 658 9.01 49.07 4.93
CA LYS A 658 8.97 50.39 4.26
C LYS A 658 7.52 50.84 4.05
N ARG A 659 6.68 49.97 3.49
CA ARG A 659 5.27 50.26 3.19
C ARG A 659 4.44 50.52 4.45
N LEU A 660 4.71 49.83 5.55
CA LEU A 660 4.14 50.14 6.87
C LEU A 660 4.52 51.55 7.35
N LYS A 661 5.81 51.92 7.29
CA LYS A 661 6.27 53.28 7.64
C LYS A 661 5.69 54.37 6.74
N GLU A 662 5.34 54.04 5.50
CA GLU A 662 4.63 54.95 4.58
C GLU A 662 3.15 55.08 4.95
N LEU A 663 2.48 53.97 5.28
CA LEU A 663 1.10 53.97 5.77
C LEU A 663 0.96 54.72 7.11
N ASP A 664 1.90 54.59 8.04
CA ASP A 664 1.91 55.37 9.28
C ASP A 664 2.05 56.88 8.99
N LYS A 665 2.89 57.25 8.01
CA LYS A 665 3.02 58.65 7.57
C LYS A 665 1.76 59.17 6.88
N THR A 666 1.05 58.37 6.08
CA THR A 666 -0.21 58.80 5.46
C THR A 666 -1.33 58.88 6.50
N LYS A 667 -1.43 57.93 7.42
CA LYS A 667 -2.35 57.97 8.56
C LYS A 667 -2.14 59.23 9.41
N ALA A 668 -0.90 59.55 9.79
CA ALA A 668 -0.59 60.76 10.54
C ALA A 668 -0.89 62.07 9.78
N LYS A 669 -0.87 62.05 8.43
CA LYS A 669 -1.37 63.16 7.61
C LYS A 669 -2.90 63.23 7.63
N MET A 670 -3.59 62.10 7.50
CA MET A 670 -5.05 62.02 7.56
C MET A 670 -5.60 62.50 8.91
N GLU A 671 -5.02 62.04 10.02
CA GLU A 671 -5.36 62.50 11.38
C GLU A 671 -5.20 64.03 11.52
N LYS A 672 -4.12 64.62 10.97
CA LYS A 672 -3.95 66.09 10.92
C LYS A 672 -5.02 66.78 10.08
N THR A 673 -5.46 66.19 8.96
CA THR A 673 -6.56 66.76 8.16
C THR A 673 -7.91 66.64 8.84
N ILE A 674 -8.21 65.53 9.53
CA ILE A 674 -9.44 65.33 10.32
C ILE A 674 -9.50 66.38 11.43
N ASN A 675 -8.46 66.49 12.26
CA ASN A 675 -8.36 67.51 13.31
C ASN A 675 -8.46 68.96 12.78
N SER A 676 -8.17 69.21 11.50
CA SER A 676 -8.32 70.51 10.85
C SER A 676 -9.76 70.74 10.35
N LEU A 677 -10.43 69.70 9.86
CA LEU A 677 -11.83 69.73 9.47
C LEU A 677 -12.75 69.87 10.69
N GLU A 678 -12.53 69.11 11.76
CA GLU A 678 -13.27 69.26 13.03
C GLU A 678 -13.21 70.68 13.58
N LYS A 679 -12.04 71.34 13.50
CA LYS A 679 -11.87 72.76 13.87
C LYS A 679 -12.60 73.72 12.93
N LYS A 680 -12.81 73.36 11.66
CA LYS A 680 -13.64 74.14 10.73
C LYS A 680 -15.12 73.91 11.01
N ASP A 681 -15.54 72.68 11.27
CA ASP A 681 -16.93 72.34 11.59
C ASP A 681 -17.39 73.00 12.90
N ALA A 682 -16.53 73.04 13.92
CA ALA A 682 -16.76 73.81 15.14
C ALA A 682 -16.95 75.32 14.86
N LYS A 683 -16.15 75.90 13.97
CA LYS A 683 -16.32 77.31 13.53
C LYS A 683 -17.60 77.52 12.71
N ILE A 684 -17.99 76.55 11.88
CA ILE A 684 -19.23 76.58 11.11
C ILE A 684 -20.45 76.47 12.03
N ALA A 685 -20.38 75.64 13.08
CA ALA A 685 -21.42 75.54 14.11
C ALA A 685 -21.59 76.86 14.85
N ALA A 686 -20.51 77.46 15.35
CA ALA A 686 -20.54 78.79 15.97
C ALA A 686 -21.06 79.88 15.02
N ALA A 687 -20.70 79.84 13.73
CA ALA A 687 -21.21 80.77 12.73
C ALA A 687 -22.72 80.58 12.44
N LYS A 688 -23.24 79.34 12.51
CA LYS A 688 -24.68 79.07 12.42
C LYS A 688 -25.43 79.59 13.64
N GLU A 689 -24.89 79.41 14.84
CA GLU A 689 -25.45 79.94 16.09
C GLU A 689 -25.51 81.48 16.07
N LEU A 690 -24.43 82.14 15.64
CA LEU A 690 -24.41 83.60 15.43
C LEU A 690 -25.45 84.05 14.40
N ARG A 691 -25.64 83.32 13.29
CA ARG A 691 -26.70 83.63 12.30
C ARG A 691 -28.10 83.49 12.89
N LEU A 692 -28.37 82.50 13.73
CA LEU A 692 -29.65 82.35 14.44
C LEU A 692 -29.86 83.50 15.43
N SER A 693 -28.81 83.92 16.15
CA SER A 693 -28.85 85.08 17.04
C SER A 693 -29.13 86.39 16.28
N ILE A 694 -28.46 86.60 15.14
CA ILE A 694 -28.70 87.76 14.25
C ILE A 694 -30.16 87.76 13.77
N ALA A 695 -30.69 86.64 13.27
CA ALA A 695 -32.08 86.55 12.83
C ALA A 695 -33.08 86.81 13.97
N ALA A 696 -32.76 86.40 15.20
CA ALA A 696 -33.57 86.73 16.38
C ALA A 696 -33.52 88.23 16.74
N LEU A 697 -32.36 88.87 16.58
CA LEU A 697 -32.20 90.32 16.76
C LEU A 697 -32.89 91.13 15.66
N GLU A 698 -32.81 90.72 14.40
CA GLU A 698 -33.55 91.33 13.27
C GLU A 698 -35.07 91.26 13.50
N ASN A 699 -35.58 90.13 14.00
CA ASN A 699 -36.99 90.00 14.35
C ASN A 699 -37.39 90.86 15.56
N LYS A 700 -36.51 91.08 16.54
CA LYS A 700 -36.73 92.05 17.62
C LYS A 700 -36.73 93.48 17.08
N LEU A 701 -35.80 93.81 16.19
CA LEU A 701 -35.68 95.13 15.59
C LEU A 701 -36.94 95.46 14.77
N LYS A 702 -37.43 94.55 13.93
CA LYS A 702 -38.72 94.71 13.22
C LYS A 702 -39.91 94.92 14.17
N LYS A 703 -39.95 94.24 15.32
CA LYS A 703 -41.00 94.46 16.32
C LYS A 703 -40.91 95.85 16.97
N LEU A 704 -39.70 96.32 17.28
CA LEU A 704 -39.47 97.66 17.79
C LEU A 704 -39.81 98.74 16.74
N ASP A 705 -39.45 98.52 15.48
CA ASP A 705 -39.73 99.43 14.35
C ASP A 705 -41.24 99.55 14.09
N ASN A 706 -41.98 98.43 14.19
CA ASN A 706 -43.44 98.44 14.18
C ASN A 706 -44.02 99.18 15.41
N GLN A 707 -43.43 99.03 16.60
CA GLN A 707 -43.87 99.78 17.80
C GLN A 707 -43.60 101.28 17.66
N VAL A 708 -42.46 101.68 17.09
CA VAL A 708 -42.15 103.08 16.78
C VAL A 708 -43.13 103.63 15.75
N THR A 709 -43.43 102.89 14.68
CA THR A 709 -44.43 103.28 13.68
C THR A 709 -45.82 103.47 14.30
N ILE A 710 -46.26 102.55 15.18
CA ILE A 710 -47.53 102.70 15.92
C ILE A 710 -47.49 103.94 16.82
N LYS A 711 -46.42 104.13 17.59
CA LYS A 711 -46.28 105.30 18.47
C LYS A 711 -46.19 106.62 17.70
N GLN A 712 -45.60 106.63 16.52
CA GLN A 712 -45.62 107.79 15.63
C GLN A 712 -47.05 108.09 15.18
N SER A 713 -47.82 107.09 14.75
CA SER A 713 -49.23 107.30 14.38
C SER A 713 -50.13 107.72 15.56
N GLU A 714 -49.80 107.32 16.80
CA GLU A 714 -50.44 107.87 18.01
C GLU A 714 -50.07 109.34 18.24
N VAL A 715 -48.80 109.72 18.05
CA VAL A 715 -48.34 111.12 18.14
C VAL A 715 -49.00 111.98 17.07
N ASP A 716 -48.98 111.55 15.80
CA ASP A 716 -49.60 112.28 14.69
C ASP A 716 -51.13 112.45 14.92
N GLY A 717 -51.77 111.46 15.56
CA GLY A 717 -53.17 111.53 15.98
C GLY A 717 -53.43 112.51 17.14
N LEU A 718 -52.51 112.59 18.11
CA LEU A 718 -52.55 113.57 19.19
C LEU A 718 -52.29 114.99 18.68
N ASP A 719 -51.33 115.18 17.77
CA ASP A 719 -51.07 116.47 17.11
C ASP A 719 -52.29 116.94 16.31
N SER A 720 -53.02 116.01 15.68
CA SER A 720 -54.29 116.31 15.01
C SER A 720 -55.38 116.77 16.00
N GLN A 721 -55.50 116.11 17.15
CA GLN A 721 -56.42 116.53 18.23
C GLN A 721 -56.02 117.88 18.83
N ILE A 722 -54.73 118.15 18.99
CA ILE A 722 -54.23 119.46 19.42
C ILE A 722 -54.65 120.53 18.41
N MET A 723 -54.43 120.32 17.10
CA MET A 723 -54.86 121.27 16.07
C MET A 723 -56.38 121.50 16.05
N GLU A 724 -57.19 120.46 16.25
CA GLU A 724 -58.65 120.58 16.38
C GLU A 724 -59.03 121.42 17.62
N THR A 725 -58.41 121.15 18.77
CA THR A 725 -58.64 121.90 20.01
C THR A 725 -58.21 123.37 19.86
N THR A 726 -57.06 123.65 19.25
CA THR A 726 -56.60 125.03 18.99
C THR A 726 -57.54 125.76 18.00
N ALA A 727 -58.15 125.04 17.06
CA ALA A 727 -59.16 125.62 16.17
C ALA A 727 -60.47 125.93 16.92
N GLU A 728 -60.90 125.06 17.84
CA GLU A 728 -62.03 125.32 18.75
C GLU A 728 -61.74 126.51 19.67
N GLU A 729 -60.53 126.63 20.24
CA GLU A 729 -60.10 127.78 21.05
C GLU A 729 -60.19 129.10 20.26
N LEU A 730 -59.73 129.12 19.00
CA LEU A 730 -59.84 130.30 18.12
C LEU A 730 -61.29 130.66 17.76
N ASP A 731 -62.17 129.66 17.60
CA ASP A 731 -63.59 129.91 17.37
C ASP A 731 -64.34 130.33 18.66
N VAL A 732 -63.85 129.94 19.84
CA VAL A 732 -64.30 130.49 21.13
C VAL A 732 -63.84 131.93 21.28
N GLU A 733 -62.56 132.25 21.03
CA GLU A 733 -62.02 133.62 21.08
C GLU A 733 -62.78 134.57 20.14
N ARG A 734 -63.18 134.09 18.95
CA ARG A 734 -64.10 134.82 18.05
C ARG A 734 -65.47 135.05 18.67
N ARG A 735 -66.10 134.02 19.26
CA ARG A 735 -67.41 134.16 19.91
C ARG A 735 -67.36 135.09 21.12
N GLU A 736 -66.28 135.07 21.89
CA GLU A 736 -66.06 136.01 23.00
C GLU A 736 -65.93 137.44 22.48
N LYS A 737 -65.24 137.66 21.35
CA LYS A 737 -65.19 138.97 20.69
C LYS A 737 -66.56 139.42 20.15
N ASP A 738 -67.27 138.54 19.45
CA ASP A 738 -68.63 138.82 18.95
C ASP A 738 -69.60 139.11 20.11
N LEU A 739 -69.43 138.47 21.27
CA LEU A 739 -70.20 138.77 22.49
C LEU A 739 -69.81 140.12 23.09
N ALA A 740 -68.52 140.45 23.17
CA ALA A 740 -68.05 141.73 23.68
C ALA A 740 -68.54 142.91 22.82
N GLU A 741 -68.49 142.80 21.49
CA GLU A 741 -69.07 143.80 20.57
C GLU A 741 -70.59 143.94 20.80
N ARG A 742 -71.28 142.84 21.09
CA ARG A 742 -72.72 142.81 21.35
C ARG A 742 -73.10 143.36 22.74
N GLU A 743 -72.22 143.24 23.72
CA GLU A 743 -72.34 143.89 25.04
C GLU A 743 -72.11 145.41 24.92
N GLU A 744 -71.20 145.86 24.05
CA GLU A 744 -70.98 147.28 23.75
C GLU A 744 -72.22 147.89 23.06
N ASP A 745 -72.78 147.23 22.04
CA ASP A 745 -74.07 147.57 21.40
C ASP A 745 -75.23 147.66 22.41
N LEU A 746 -75.25 146.76 23.41
CA LEU A 746 -76.29 146.73 24.45
C LEU A 746 -76.11 147.87 25.45
N MET A 747 -74.89 148.17 25.88
CA MET A 747 -74.62 149.33 26.74
C MET A 747 -74.93 150.66 26.04
N GLU A 748 -74.71 150.77 24.72
CA GLU A 748 -75.09 151.98 23.99
C GLU A 748 -76.62 152.16 23.95
N LYS A 749 -77.39 151.08 23.72
CA LYS A 749 -78.86 151.11 23.81
C LYS A 749 -79.40 151.37 25.22
N GLU A 750 -78.76 150.81 26.25
CA GLU A 750 -79.14 151.05 27.65
C GLU A 750 -78.90 152.54 28.01
N LYS A 751 -77.86 153.16 27.44
CA LYS A 751 -77.57 154.59 27.57
C LYS A 751 -78.56 155.48 26.79
N GLU A 752 -79.04 155.05 25.63
CA GLU A 752 -80.16 155.71 24.93
C GLU A 752 -81.47 155.63 25.75
N LEU A 753 -81.80 154.45 26.29
CA LEU A 753 -82.98 154.27 27.16
C LEU A 753 -82.90 155.09 28.45
N LEU A 754 -81.72 155.19 29.07
CA LEU A 754 -81.50 156.07 30.22
C LEU A 754 -81.60 157.57 29.88
N ALA A 755 -81.36 157.95 28.63
CA ALA A 755 -81.59 159.32 28.16
C ALA A 755 -83.09 159.60 27.93
N GLU A 756 -83.84 158.65 27.34
CA GLU A 756 -85.30 158.78 27.21
C GLU A 756 -86.03 158.74 28.56
N GLN A 757 -85.53 158.01 29.56
CA GLN A 757 -86.08 158.02 30.92
C GLN A 757 -85.86 159.35 31.67
N ALA A 758 -84.85 160.15 31.30
CA ALA A 758 -84.53 161.38 32.01
C ALA A 758 -85.50 162.56 31.74
N ASP A 759 -86.24 162.53 30.62
CA ASP A 759 -87.13 163.63 30.20
C ASP A 759 -88.61 163.43 30.64
N VAL A 760 -88.98 162.29 31.23
CA VAL A 760 -90.39 161.91 31.46
C VAL A 760 -90.84 161.95 32.94
N GLU A 761 -89.95 161.82 33.93
CA GLU A 761 -90.34 161.77 35.35
C GLU A 761 -90.35 163.13 36.06
N ALA A 762 -91.33 163.96 35.70
CA ALA A 762 -91.80 165.10 36.51
C ALA A 762 -93.33 165.12 36.63
N GLY A 763 -93.92 164.16 37.35
CA GLY A 763 -95.35 164.23 37.72
C GLY A 763 -96.02 162.90 38.05
N ASP A 764 -96.17 162.64 39.36
CA ASP A 764 -96.99 161.59 40.01
C ASP A 764 -98.07 160.87 39.17
N PHE A 765 -98.00 159.54 39.10
CA PHE A 765 -99.18 158.73 39.47
C PHE A 765 -98.85 157.39 40.12
N LYS A 766 -99.66 157.03 41.11
CA LYS A 766 -99.48 155.89 42.03
C LYS A 766 -100.57 154.84 41.73
N GLN A 767 -100.19 153.56 41.74
CA GLN A 767 -101.06 152.35 41.63
C GLN A 767 -101.41 151.83 40.22
N TYR A 768 -100.80 150.71 39.80
CA TYR A 768 -101.51 149.59 39.16
C TYR A 768 -100.73 148.24 39.20
N VAL A 769 -101.14 147.31 40.09
CA VAL A 769 -101.12 145.82 39.96
C VAL A 769 -99.75 145.12 39.73
N GLU A 770 -99.29 144.09 40.46
CA GLU A 770 -99.87 143.00 41.28
C GLU A 770 -100.44 141.78 40.53
N HIS A 771 -99.59 141.11 39.72
CA HIS A 771 -99.68 139.73 39.16
C HIS A 771 -98.32 139.43 38.43
N GLU A 772 -97.85 138.23 38.05
CA GLU A 772 -98.35 136.83 38.15
C GLU A 772 -97.17 135.81 38.10
N LEU A 773 -97.16 134.77 38.97
CA LEU A 773 -96.63 133.39 38.77
C LEU A 773 -95.10 133.08 38.55
N MET A 774 -94.55 131.86 38.74
CA MET A 774 -94.70 130.72 39.71
C MET A 774 -93.73 129.54 39.32
N LYS A 775 -93.45 128.56 40.24
CA LYS A 775 -92.97 127.14 40.03
C LYS A 775 -91.45 126.87 39.94
N PHE A 776 -90.88 125.72 40.38
CA PHE A 776 -91.34 124.58 41.23
C PHE A 776 -90.12 123.87 41.91
N GLU A 777 -90.37 123.10 42.99
CA GLU A 777 -89.42 122.26 43.76
C GLU A 777 -89.48 120.76 43.35
N GLN A 778 -88.46 119.94 43.68
CA GLN A 778 -88.53 118.78 44.64
C GLN A 778 -87.39 117.72 44.52
N PRO A 779 -87.12 116.93 45.60
CA PRO A 779 -86.17 115.80 45.64
C PRO A 779 -86.86 114.41 45.68
N GLU A 780 -86.10 113.29 45.67
CA GLU A 780 -86.30 112.13 46.61
C GLU A 780 -85.33 110.95 46.40
N SER A 781 -85.31 110.01 47.37
CA SER A 781 -84.46 108.83 47.49
C SER A 781 -85.22 107.51 47.41
N VAL A 782 -84.67 106.46 46.80
CA VAL A 782 -85.18 105.07 46.96
C VAL A 782 -84.02 104.05 47.00
N LYS A 783 -84.08 103.09 47.94
CA LYS A 783 -83.28 101.86 47.93
C LYS A 783 -84.01 100.77 47.13
N LEU A 784 -83.33 100.04 46.25
CA LEU A 784 -83.81 98.74 45.79
C LEU A 784 -82.85 97.63 46.21
N GLU A 785 -83.35 96.75 47.08
CA GLU A 785 -82.79 95.43 47.34
C GLU A 785 -82.87 94.60 46.05
N HIS A 786 -81.82 93.80 45.73
CA HIS A 786 -81.71 92.71 44.72
C HIS A 786 -80.30 92.62 44.08
N ALA A 787 -79.35 93.51 44.42
CA ALA A 787 -77.96 93.41 43.94
C ALA A 787 -77.11 92.33 44.63
N ASP A 788 -77.54 91.83 45.80
CA ASP A 788 -76.69 91.01 46.69
C ASP A 788 -76.34 89.62 46.13
N ASP A 789 -77.12 89.07 45.20
CA ASP A 789 -76.90 87.70 44.69
C ASP A 789 -75.67 87.62 43.76
N ILE A 790 -75.44 88.63 42.90
CA ILE A 790 -74.24 88.66 42.04
C ILE A 790 -72.97 88.93 42.87
N TYR A 791 -73.00 89.88 43.81
CA TYR A 791 -71.83 90.15 44.65
C TYR A 791 -71.49 88.94 45.54
N SER A 792 -72.49 88.24 46.09
CA SER A 792 -72.32 86.95 46.77
C SER A 792 -71.64 85.89 45.88
N MET A 793 -72.05 85.76 44.60
CA MET A 793 -71.39 84.84 43.67
C MET A 793 -69.96 85.26 43.31
N ILE A 794 -69.67 86.56 43.20
CA ILE A 794 -68.31 87.08 42.96
C ILE A 794 -67.39 86.72 44.13
N ASP A 795 -67.84 86.92 45.38
CA ASP A 795 -67.06 86.60 46.57
C ASP A 795 -66.88 85.08 46.74
N GLN A 796 -67.90 84.26 46.44
CA GLN A 796 -67.75 82.80 46.38
C GLN A 796 -66.71 82.36 45.35
N ALA A 797 -66.69 82.98 44.17
CA ALA A 797 -65.67 82.70 43.15
C ALA A 797 -64.26 83.10 43.64
N ARG A 798 -64.11 84.25 44.31
CA ARG A 798 -62.84 84.68 44.93
C ARG A 798 -62.34 83.70 45.98
N VAL A 799 -63.21 83.22 46.87
CA VAL A 799 -62.86 82.18 47.85
C VAL A 799 -62.38 80.92 47.14
N LEU A 800 -63.07 80.45 46.10
CA LEU A 800 -62.64 79.27 45.33
C LEU A 800 -61.29 79.45 44.62
N ILE A 801 -60.97 80.67 44.15
CA ILE A 801 -59.65 81.00 43.60
C ILE A 801 -58.57 80.87 44.68
N THR A 802 -58.78 81.45 45.87
CA THR A 802 -57.82 81.33 46.99
C THR A 802 -57.65 79.89 47.49
N MET A 803 -58.66 79.03 47.30
CA MET A 803 -58.60 77.59 47.58
C MET A 803 -58.04 76.75 46.42
N GLY A 804 -57.58 77.36 45.32
CA GLY A 804 -57.01 76.68 44.15
C GLY A 804 -58.02 75.94 43.27
N LYS A 805 -59.33 76.11 43.50
CA LYS A 805 -60.43 75.40 42.79
C LYS A 805 -60.86 76.13 41.52
N LEU A 806 -59.90 76.39 40.62
CA LEU A 806 -60.10 77.24 39.43
C LEU A 806 -61.25 76.79 38.50
N ASN A 807 -61.51 75.49 38.38
CA ASN A 807 -62.60 74.98 37.54
C ASN A 807 -63.99 75.26 38.15
N GLU A 808 -64.12 75.22 39.48
CA GLU A 808 -65.36 75.60 40.17
C GLU A 808 -65.56 77.14 40.08
N ALA A 809 -64.50 77.92 40.28
CA ALA A 809 -64.53 79.37 40.11
C ALA A 809 -64.94 79.81 38.68
N ARG A 810 -64.41 79.15 37.63
CA ARG A 810 -64.83 79.36 36.23
C ARG A 810 -66.30 78.99 36.00
N SER A 811 -66.82 77.97 36.68
CA SER A 811 -68.25 77.60 36.60
C SER A 811 -69.15 78.66 37.24
N ILE A 812 -68.74 79.26 38.37
CA ILE A 812 -69.47 80.39 38.97
C ILE A 812 -69.37 81.63 38.08
N TYR A 813 -68.20 81.97 37.54
CA TYR A 813 -68.03 83.08 36.58
C TYR A 813 -68.99 82.96 35.37
N ALA A 814 -69.13 81.76 34.80
CA ALA A 814 -70.07 81.53 33.71
C ALA A 814 -71.55 81.73 34.11
N LYS A 815 -71.92 81.42 35.36
CA LYS A 815 -73.27 81.70 35.89
C LYS A 815 -73.48 83.20 36.11
N ILE A 816 -72.49 83.90 36.66
CA ILE A 816 -72.54 85.36 36.87
C ILE A 816 -72.80 86.09 35.55
N GLY A 817 -72.17 85.67 34.45
CA GLY A 817 -72.43 86.23 33.11
C GLY A 817 -73.90 86.16 32.71
N ASN A 818 -74.54 85.00 32.86
CA ASN A 818 -75.96 84.81 32.55
C ASN A 818 -76.89 85.66 33.44
N PHE A 819 -76.57 85.81 34.73
CA PHE A 819 -77.33 86.68 35.64
C PHE A 819 -77.13 88.17 35.32
N TYR A 820 -75.93 88.58 34.93
CA TYR A 820 -75.62 89.96 34.56
C TYR A 820 -76.37 90.44 33.30
N GLU A 821 -76.53 89.56 32.30
CA GLU A 821 -77.35 89.87 31.12
C GLU A 821 -78.82 90.11 31.51
N GLN A 822 -79.35 89.31 32.45
CA GLN A 822 -80.74 89.38 32.93
C GLN A 822 -81.00 90.49 33.96
N LEU A 823 -79.96 91.22 34.42
CA LEU A 823 -80.12 92.29 35.41
C LEU A 823 -80.73 93.55 34.80
N ASP A 824 -81.97 93.85 35.15
CA ASP A 824 -82.66 95.12 34.79
C ASP A 824 -82.48 96.13 35.93
N VAL A 825 -81.37 96.89 35.88
CA VAL A 825 -80.95 97.83 36.94
C VAL A 825 -80.41 99.11 36.28
N ILE A 826 -80.47 100.21 37.03
CA ILE A 826 -80.00 101.53 36.61
C ILE A 826 -78.59 101.45 35.96
N PRO A 827 -78.34 102.06 34.79
CA PRO A 827 -77.10 101.87 34.03
C PRO A 827 -75.79 102.16 34.79
N SER A 828 -75.83 102.98 35.84
CA SER A 828 -74.69 103.27 36.72
C SER A 828 -74.26 102.02 37.52
N ASP A 829 -75.22 101.31 38.11
CA ASP A 829 -74.93 100.12 38.92
C ASP A 829 -74.65 98.91 38.03
N LYS A 830 -75.31 98.79 36.86
CA LYS A 830 -74.93 97.79 35.86
C LYS A 830 -73.47 97.96 35.40
N LYS A 831 -72.97 99.19 35.24
CA LYS A 831 -71.52 99.45 35.02
C LYS A 831 -70.64 99.03 36.21
N ARG A 832 -71.06 99.26 37.46
CA ARG A 832 -70.29 98.82 38.64
C ARG A 832 -70.17 97.30 38.74
N VAL A 833 -71.27 96.58 38.50
CA VAL A 833 -71.26 95.11 38.44
C VAL A 833 -70.35 94.61 37.30
N TYR A 834 -70.41 95.25 36.12
CA TYR A 834 -69.53 94.91 34.99
C TYR A 834 -68.04 95.01 35.32
N TYR A 835 -67.60 96.07 36.01
CA TYR A 835 -66.20 96.20 36.42
C TYR A 835 -65.78 95.14 37.45
N ALA A 836 -66.66 94.78 38.39
CA ALA A 836 -66.38 93.70 39.36
C ALA A 836 -66.28 92.31 38.69
N ILE A 837 -67.08 92.06 37.65
CA ILE A 837 -66.98 90.83 36.82
C ILE A 837 -65.66 90.80 36.05
N LEU A 838 -65.23 91.94 35.48
CA LEU A 838 -63.94 92.07 34.80
C LEU A 838 -62.76 91.81 35.73
N GLU A 839 -62.77 92.39 36.93
CA GLU A 839 -61.75 92.17 37.95
C GLU A 839 -61.66 90.67 38.33
N LEU A 840 -62.80 90.03 38.61
CA LEU A 840 -62.87 88.58 38.86
C LEU A 840 -62.33 87.74 37.69
N LYS A 841 -62.56 88.15 36.45
CA LYS A 841 -62.00 87.46 35.27
C LYS A 841 -60.47 87.52 35.28
N THR A 842 -59.91 88.70 35.56
CA THR A 842 -58.46 88.90 35.67
C THR A 842 -57.88 88.11 36.85
N ASP A 843 -58.57 88.05 38.00
CA ASP A 843 -58.18 87.23 39.15
C ASP A 843 -58.07 85.73 38.76
N ILE A 844 -59.03 85.20 38.00
CA ILE A 844 -59.03 83.81 37.49
C ILE A 844 -57.90 83.57 36.47
N GLU A 845 -57.62 84.54 35.59
CA GLU A 845 -56.55 84.43 34.59
C GLU A 845 -55.15 84.50 35.23
N LEU A 846 -54.95 85.39 36.21
CA LEU A 846 -53.70 85.48 36.96
C LEU A 846 -53.45 84.25 37.84
N ALA A 847 -54.48 83.76 38.54
CA ALA A 847 -54.39 82.54 39.35
C ALA A 847 -54.27 81.25 38.51
N HIS A 848 -54.35 81.34 37.18
CA HIS A 848 -54.04 80.24 36.26
C HIS A 848 -52.60 80.28 35.72
N LEU A 849 -51.92 81.42 35.88
CA LEU A 849 -50.52 81.64 35.49
C LEU A 849 -49.53 81.50 36.66
N ALA A 850 -50.04 81.62 37.89
CA ALA A 850 -49.34 81.32 39.15
C ALA A 850 -49.45 79.82 39.52
#